data_AF-A0A8D1JS53-F1
#
_entry.id   AF-A0A8D1JS53-F1
#
_cell.length_a   1.000
_cell.length_b   1.000
_cell.length_c   1.000
_cell.angle_alpha   90.00
_cell.angle_beta   90.00
_cell.angle_gamma   90.00
#
_symmetry.space_group_name_H-M   'P 1'
#
loop_
_entity.id
_entity.type
_entity.pdbx_description
1 polymer ?
#
loop_
_entity_poly.entity_id
_entity_poly.type
_entity_poly.pdbx_seq_one_letter_code
_entity_poly.pdbx_strand_id
1 'polypeptide(L)'
;MIPDWKVVQDYLEILEFPELKGIIFMQTACQAVQHQRGRRSIYNAAVWFYHHCQDRMPVVMVTEDEEAVQQYGSETEGVFVISFKSYLDNFWPDLKAAHELCESIVQSRRERENESQESHGKEYPEHLPLEVLEAGIKSGRYIQGILNVNKHRAQIEAFVRLQGASTKDSGLVSDILIHGMKARNRSIHGDVVVVELLPKNEWKGRTTALGENDGDDKASGESPSEPMPTGRVVGILQKNWRDYVVTFPSKEEVQSQGKNAQKILVTPWDYRIPKIRISTQQAEALQDFRVVVRIDSWESTSMYPNGHFVRVLGRIGDLEGEIATILVENSISVVPFSEAQMCEMPVNTPENPWKVSSEEERKRKDLRKTHLVFSIDPRGCEDVDDTLSVRALDNGNLELGVHIADVTHFVAPHSYIDIEARSRATTYYLADRRYDMLPSILSADVCSLLGGVDRYAVSVMWELDKTSHEIKNVWYGRTIIRSAYKLFYEAAQELLDGNFSIVDDIPEFRDLDDKSRQAKLEELVWAIRKLTDIARHIRAKRDLCGALELEGVEVRIQLDEKKNIHDLIPKQPLEVHETVAECMILANHWVAKKIWESFPHQALLRQHPPPHQEFFSELRECAKAKGFFIDTRSNKTLADSLDNANDPNDPIVNKLLRSMATQAMSNALYFSTGSCAEEEFHHYGLALDKYTHFTSPIRRYSDIIVHRLLMEAISKDKKMEIKENLFSNKDLEELCKHINNRNRAAQHCQKQSTELFQCMYFKDKDPDTEERCISDGVIYSIRTNGVLVFIPRFGIKGAAYLKNKDGLVISCGQDSHCEWKPGSLQRFQNKITSTTTGGESVTFHLFDHITVRISVQASRCHADTIRLEIISNKPYMIPDTELFHQSALLLKSDLVKEVTRSVEEAQLAQEVKVNVIEEDYQKYCQTKGRSLYTLLEEIRDLALLDVSNSYGI
;
A
#
# COMPACT_ATOMS: atom_id res chain seq x y z
N MET A 1 30.16 -12.81 -23.60
CA MET A 1 29.85 -14.00 -22.77
C MET A 1 28.48 -14.54 -23.16
N ILE A 2 28.29 -15.86 -23.20
CA ILE A 2 26.99 -16.52 -23.39
C ILE A 2 26.71 -17.43 -22.18
N PRO A 3 25.76 -17.10 -21.30
CA PRO A 3 25.42 -17.94 -20.16
C PRO A 3 24.40 -19.02 -20.53
N ASP A 4 24.57 -20.22 -19.99
CA ASP A 4 23.57 -21.29 -20.00
C ASP A 4 22.41 -20.99 -19.02
N TRP A 5 21.24 -21.61 -19.21
CA TRP A 5 20.02 -21.32 -18.43
C TRP A 5 20.25 -21.41 -16.92
N LYS A 6 21.04 -22.40 -16.48
CA LYS A 6 21.38 -22.60 -15.06
C LYS A 6 22.31 -21.50 -14.52
N VAL A 7 23.17 -20.92 -15.35
CA VAL A 7 24.02 -19.77 -14.96
C VAL A 7 23.16 -18.50 -14.83
N VAL A 8 22.18 -18.31 -15.72
CA VAL A 8 21.21 -17.22 -15.62
C VAL A 8 20.30 -17.37 -14.40
N GLN A 9 19.97 -18.60 -13.99
CA GLN A 9 19.16 -18.88 -12.80
C GLN A 9 19.95 -18.75 -11.49
N ASP A 10 21.14 -19.33 -11.41
CA ASP A 10 21.89 -19.46 -10.15
C ASP A 10 22.73 -18.21 -9.82
N TYR A 11 23.04 -17.34 -10.78
CA TYR A 11 23.99 -16.23 -10.61
C TYR A 11 23.50 -14.89 -11.21
N LEU A 12 22.18 -14.68 -11.33
CA LEU A 12 21.60 -13.48 -11.93
C LEU A 12 22.14 -12.19 -11.29
N GLU A 13 22.23 -12.19 -9.96
CA GLU A 13 22.72 -11.10 -9.11
C GLU A 13 24.16 -10.70 -9.43
N ILE A 14 24.96 -11.63 -9.97
CA ILE A 14 26.34 -11.36 -10.42
C ILE A 14 26.32 -10.84 -11.86
N LEU A 15 25.42 -11.33 -12.72
CA LEU A 15 25.22 -10.83 -14.09
C LEU A 15 24.66 -9.39 -14.14
N GLU A 16 24.13 -8.88 -13.04
CA GLU A 16 23.69 -7.49 -12.87
C GLU A 16 24.85 -6.49 -12.57
N PHE A 17 26.08 -6.97 -12.31
CA PHE A 17 27.22 -6.08 -12.05
C PHE A 17 27.56 -5.21 -13.28
N PRO A 18 27.65 -3.88 -13.16
CA PRO A 18 27.83 -2.97 -14.30
C PRO A 18 29.18 -3.12 -15.02
N GLU A 19 30.14 -3.82 -14.43
CA GLU A 19 31.40 -4.23 -15.04
C GLU A 19 31.22 -5.32 -16.11
N LEU A 20 30.27 -6.25 -15.92
CA LEU A 20 30.09 -7.44 -16.77
C LEU A 20 29.36 -7.11 -18.08
N LYS A 21 30.07 -6.46 -19.01
CA LYS A 21 29.54 -6.03 -20.31
C LYS A 21 29.74 -7.10 -21.40
N GLY A 22 28.94 -7.01 -22.47
CA GLY A 22 29.04 -7.93 -23.61
C GLY A 22 28.43 -9.33 -23.35
N ILE A 23 27.36 -9.40 -22.57
CA ILE A 23 26.58 -10.63 -22.35
C ILE A 23 25.54 -10.78 -23.46
N ILE A 24 25.43 -11.98 -24.04
CA ILE A 24 24.42 -12.36 -25.03
C ILE A 24 23.54 -13.45 -24.41
N PHE A 25 22.29 -13.13 -24.09
CA PHE A 25 21.33 -14.07 -23.53
C PHE A 25 20.59 -14.79 -24.67
N MET A 26 20.75 -16.11 -24.75
CA MET A 26 20.08 -16.94 -25.78
C MET A 26 18.61 -17.13 -25.43
N GLN A 27 17.70 -17.10 -26.41
CA GLN A 27 16.28 -17.39 -26.18
C GLN A 27 16.06 -18.72 -25.45
N THR A 28 16.85 -19.77 -25.76
CA THR A 28 16.79 -21.06 -25.05
C THR A 28 17.20 -20.98 -23.58
N ALA A 29 18.11 -20.08 -23.22
CA ALA A 29 18.43 -19.78 -21.83
C ALA A 29 17.28 -18.99 -21.16
N CYS A 30 16.63 -18.10 -21.92
CA CYS A 30 15.51 -17.30 -21.44
C CYS A 30 14.20 -18.08 -21.23
N GLN A 31 14.02 -19.21 -21.92
CA GLN A 31 12.73 -19.91 -21.96
C GLN A 31 12.54 -20.96 -20.86
N ALA A 32 13.61 -21.33 -20.14
CA ALA A 32 13.68 -22.29 -19.01
C ALA A 32 13.12 -23.72 -19.24
N VAL A 33 12.33 -23.96 -20.29
CA VAL A 33 11.54 -25.17 -20.49
C VAL A 33 11.99 -25.89 -21.76
N GLN A 34 13.04 -26.72 -21.66
CA GLN A 34 13.19 -27.98 -22.41
C GLN A 34 14.42 -28.80 -21.96
N HIS A 35 14.19 -30.06 -21.57
CA HIS A 35 15.25 -30.99 -21.16
C HIS A 35 16.23 -31.34 -22.30
N GLN A 36 17.53 -31.43 -21.93
CA GLN A 36 18.68 -31.97 -22.69
C GLN A 36 19.01 -31.36 -24.06
N ARG A 37 18.04 -31.11 -24.95
CA ARG A 37 18.30 -30.65 -26.34
C ARG A 37 18.94 -29.26 -26.42
N GLY A 38 18.76 -28.40 -25.40
CA GLY A 38 19.32 -27.04 -25.37
C GLY A 38 20.86 -26.99 -25.36
N ARG A 39 21.53 -27.94 -24.70
CA ARG A 39 22.98 -27.87 -24.40
C ARG A 39 23.85 -27.72 -25.65
N ARG A 40 23.68 -28.62 -26.62
CA ARG A 40 24.37 -28.56 -27.92
C ARG A 40 23.95 -27.35 -28.76
N SER A 41 22.73 -26.84 -28.56
CA SER A 41 22.25 -25.64 -29.27
C SER A 41 23.00 -24.39 -28.84
N ILE A 42 23.27 -24.23 -27.54
CA ILE A 42 24.02 -23.08 -26.99
C ILE A 42 25.48 -23.10 -27.45
N TYR A 43 26.13 -24.27 -27.45
CA TYR A 43 27.49 -24.40 -28.00
C TYR A 43 27.53 -24.11 -29.51
N ASN A 44 26.63 -24.70 -30.29
CA ASN A 44 26.51 -24.41 -31.73
C ASN A 44 26.27 -22.91 -32.00
N ALA A 45 25.50 -22.22 -31.14
CA ALA A 45 25.28 -20.78 -31.24
C ALA A 45 26.54 -19.97 -30.90
N ALA A 46 27.33 -20.38 -29.90
CA ALA A 46 28.61 -19.76 -29.58
C ALA A 46 29.60 -19.85 -30.75
N VAL A 47 29.70 -21.03 -31.38
CA VAL A 47 30.47 -21.26 -32.62
C VAL A 47 29.93 -20.42 -33.78
N TRP A 48 28.60 -20.33 -33.94
CA TRP A 48 28.00 -19.47 -34.96
C TRP A 48 28.33 -17.99 -34.75
N PHE A 49 28.23 -17.46 -33.53
CA PHE A 49 28.58 -16.07 -33.22
C PHE A 49 30.06 -15.77 -33.51
N TYR A 50 30.96 -16.68 -33.16
CA TYR A 50 32.39 -16.55 -33.45
C TYR A 50 32.66 -16.40 -34.96
N HIS A 51 32.15 -17.33 -35.78
CA HIS A 51 32.29 -17.27 -37.24
C HIS A 51 31.55 -16.09 -37.87
N HIS A 52 30.37 -15.72 -37.34
CA HIS A 52 29.63 -14.53 -37.80
C HIS A 52 30.41 -13.24 -37.55
N CYS A 53 31.18 -13.19 -36.47
CA CYS A 53 32.15 -12.12 -36.16
C CYS A 53 33.50 -12.29 -36.88
N GLN A 54 33.55 -13.05 -37.98
CA GLN A 54 34.73 -13.26 -38.85
C GLN A 54 35.96 -13.80 -38.11
N ASP A 55 35.73 -14.64 -37.08
CA ASP A 55 36.77 -15.23 -36.23
C ASP A 55 37.60 -14.20 -35.43
N ARG A 56 37.12 -12.95 -35.32
CA ARG A 56 37.84 -11.83 -34.66
C ARG A 56 37.44 -11.57 -33.21
N MET A 57 36.33 -12.12 -32.75
CA MET A 57 35.77 -11.86 -31.43
C MET A 57 35.57 -13.19 -30.69
N PRO A 58 36.52 -13.62 -29.84
CA PRO A 58 36.41 -14.87 -29.10
C PRO A 58 35.14 -14.93 -28.24
N VAL A 59 34.50 -16.09 -28.23
CA VAL A 59 33.21 -16.29 -27.54
C VAL A 59 33.43 -17.18 -26.32
N VAL A 60 33.11 -16.66 -25.14
CA VAL A 60 33.10 -17.45 -23.90
C VAL A 60 31.67 -17.89 -23.59
N MET A 61 31.40 -19.19 -23.70
CA MET A 61 30.22 -19.86 -23.17
C MET A 61 30.47 -20.23 -21.70
N VAL A 62 29.46 -20.04 -20.86
CA VAL A 62 29.52 -20.38 -19.44
C VAL A 62 28.42 -21.38 -19.09
N THR A 63 28.78 -22.49 -18.45
CA THR A 63 27.82 -23.48 -17.94
C THR A 63 28.33 -24.15 -16.66
N GLU A 64 27.39 -24.63 -15.85
CA GLU A 64 27.61 -25.40 -14.62
C GLU A 64 27.46 -26.92 -14.85
N ASP A 65 27.54 -27.35 -16.11
CA ASP A 65 27.52 -28.74 -16.56
C ASP A 65 28.96 -29.21 -16.85
N GLU A 66 29.53 -30.02 -15.95
CA GLU A 66 30.91 -30.51 -16.08
C GLU A 66 31.12 -31.39 -17.32
N GLU A 67 30.09 -32.11 -17.79
CA GLU A 67 30.17 -32.90 -19.03
C GLU A 67 30.36 -31.98 -20.24
N ALA A 68 29.65 -30.86 -20.27
CA ALA A 68 29.73 -29.87 -21.34
C ALA A 68 31.08 -29.11 -21.34
N VAL A 69 31.62 -28.77 -20.17
CA VAL A 69 32.96 -28.16 -20.05
C VAL A 69 34.04 -29.13 -20.53
N GLN A 70 33.97 -30.41 -20.13
CA GLN A 70 34.94 -31.43 -20.55
C GLN A 70 34.85 -31.76 -22.04
N GLN A 71 33.64 -31.81 -22.62
CA GLN A 71 33.46 -32.11 -24.05
C GLN A 71 33.89 -30.93 -24.93
N TYR A 72 33.36 -29.74 -24.67
CA TYR A 72 33.40 -28.62 -25.61
C TYR A 72 34.51 -27.59 -25.33
N GLY A 73 35.14 -27.63 -24.14
CA GLY A 73 36.12 -26.63 -23.68
C GLY A 73 37.35 -26.42 -24.56
N SER A 74 37.62 -27.33 -25.50
CA SER A 74 38.66 -27.19 -26.52
C SER A 74 38.24 -27.73 -27.90
N GLU A 75 36.94 -27.80 -28.22
CA GLU A 75 36.45 -28.38 -29.49
C GLU A 75 36.57 -27.41 -30.69
N THR A 76 36.46 -26.08 -30.46
CA THR A 76 36.62 -25.04 -31.50
C THR A 76 37.56 -23.93 -31.04
N GLU A 77 38.62 -23.65 -31.82
CA GLU A 77 39.56 -22.56 -31.53
C GLU A 77 38.86 -21.19 -31.56
N GLY A 78 38.99 -20.41 -30.48
CA GLY A 78 38.32 -19.12 -30.28
C GLY A 78 36.95 -19.19 -29.58
N VAL A 79 36.44 -20.41 -29.29
CA VAL A 79 35.26 -20.62 -28.45
C VAL A 79 35.67 -21.34 -27.17
N PHE A 80 35.46 -20.70 -26.02
CA PHE A 80 35.83 -21.23 -24.71
C PHE A 80 34.56 -21.66 -23.95
N VAL A 81 34.56 -22.86 -23.36
CA VAL A 81 33.47 -23.35 -22.51
C VAL A 81 34.00 -23.60 -21.10
N ILE A 82 33.54 -22.83 -20.12
CA ILE A 82 34.07 -22.83 -18.74
C ILE A 82 32.96 -22.67 -17.69
N SER A 83 33.26 -22.97 -16.42
CA SER A 83 32.32 -22.70 -15.30
C SER A 83 32.26 -21.21 -14.94
N PHE A 84 31.20 -20.76 -14.26
CA PHE A 84 31.03 -19.33 -13.99
C PHE A 84 32.08 -18.79 -13.02
N LYS A 85 32.49 -19.58 -12.01
CA LYS A 85 33.64 -19.22 -11.18
C LYS A 85 34.92 -19.07 -12.04
N SER A 86 35.19 -20.02 -12.95
CA SER A 86 36.34 -19.91 -13.85
C SER A 86 36.28 -18.68 -14.77
N TYR A 87 35.08 -18.21 -15.14
CA TYR A 87 34.91 -16.98 -15.90
C TYR A 87 35.28 -15.73 -15.06
N LEU A 88 34.82 -15.66 -13.81
CA LEU A 88 35.18 -14.57 -12.89
C LEU A 88 36.68 -14.57 -12.58
N ASP A 89 37.23 -15.73 -12.17
CA ASP A 89 38.64 -15.89 -11.80
C ASP A 89 39.61 -15.48 -12.94
N ASN A 90 39.26 -15.77 -14.21
CA ASN A 90 40.12 -15.49 -15.37
C ASN A 90 39.94 -14.09 -15.97
N PHE A 91 38.70 -13.57 -16.04
CA PHE A 91 38.42 -12.32 -16.76
C PHE A 91 38.21 -11.10 -15.85
N TRP A 92 37.91 -11.31 -14.57
CA TRP A 92 37.51 -10.26 -13.64
C TRP A 92 38.15 -10.35 -12.23
N PRO A 93 39.40 -10.81 -12.04
CA PRO A 93 39.95 -11.16 -10.71
C PRO A 93 39.96 -10.01 -9.68
N ASP A 94 39.93 -8.75 -10.11
CA ASP A 94 39.83 -7.58 -9.22
C ASP A 94 38.39 -7.31 -8.72
N LEU A 95 37.36 -7.91 -9.32
CA LEU A 95 35.95 -7.73 -9.00
C LEU A 95 35.54 -8.55 -7.77
N LYS A 96 36.10 -8.20 -6.62
CA LYS A 96 36.00 -8.96 -5.35
C LYS A 96 34.57 -9.25 -4.92
N ALA A 97 33.67 -8.28 -5.01
CA ALA A 97 32.26 -8.45 -4.62
C ALA A 97 31.54 -9.55 -5.44
N ALA A 98 31.85 -9.67 -6.75
CA ALA A 98 31.31 -10.75 -7.58
C ALA A 98 31.90 -12.12 -7.19
N HIS A 99 33.18 -12.17 -6.80
CA HIS A 99 33.81 -13.40 -6.32
C HIS A 99 33.24 -13.84 -4.96
N GLU A 100 33.10 -12.92 -4.01
CA GLU A 100 32.51 -13.17 -2.69
C GLU A 100 31.06 -13.67 -2.79
N LEU A 101 30.27 -13.08 -3.70
CA LEU A 101 28.91 -13.53 -3.99
C LEU A 101 28.89 -14.91 -4.68
N CYS A 102 29.78 -15.14 -5.66
CA CYS A 102 29.91 -16.44 -6.33
C CYS A 102 30.28 -17.55 -5.32
N GLU A 103 31.21 -17.29 -4.40
CA GLU A 103 31.57 -18.26 -3.37
C GLU A 103 30.42 -18.51 -2.38
N SER A 104 29.65 -17.48 -1.99
CA SER A 104 28.47 -17.64 -1.12
C SER A 104 27.40 -18.54 -1.77
N ILE A 105 27.10 -18.33 -3.06
CA ILE A 105 26.15 -19.13 -3.84
C ILE A 105 26.66 -20.57 -4.07
N VAL A 106 27.92 -20.73 -4.47
CA VAL A 106 28.55 -22.06 -4.67
C VAL A 106 28.58 -22.86 -3.36
N GLN A 107 28.83 -22.20 -2.23
CA GLN A 107 28.82 -22.83 -0.91
C GLN A 107 27.39 -23.24 -0.52
N SER A 108 26.38 -22.36 -0.67
CA SER A 108 24.96 -22.68 -0.46
C SER A 108 24.53 -23.93 -1.26
N ARG A 109 24.91 -24.00 -2.55
CA ARG A 109 24.64 -25.16 -3.41
C ARG A 109 25.31 -26.46 -2.94
N ARG A 110 26.60 -26.44 -2.60
CA ARG A 110 27.32 -27.62 -2.07
C ARG A 110 26.74 -28.10 -0.74
N GLU A 111 26.31 -27.16 0.11
CA GLU A 111 25.72 -27.48 1.41
C GLU A 111 24.33 -28.10 1.28
N ARG A 112 23.52 -27.68 0.30
CA ARG A 112 22.27 -28.37 -0.08
C ARG A 112 22.50 -29.81 -0.52
N GLU A 113 23.53 -30.05 -1.34
CA GLU A 113 23.87 -31.39 -1.84
C GLU A 113 24.30 -32.32 -0.69
N ASN A 114 25.13 -31.84 0.25
CA ASN A 114 25.55 -32.62 1.43
C ASN A 114 24.42 -32.84 2.45
N GLU A 115 23.61 -31.80 2.77
CA GLU A 115 22.47 -31.93 3.69
C GLU A 115 21.38 -32.87 3.17
N SER A 116 21.38 -33.20 1.86
CA SER A 116 20.51 -34.23 1.27
C SER A 116 21.01 -35.67 1.46
N GLN A 117 22.30 -35.88 1.78
CA GLN A 117 22.95 -37.19 1.86
C GLN A 117 23.18 -37.69 3.29
N GLU A 118 23.45 -36.81 4.26
CA GLU A 118 23.93 -37.23 5.60
C GLU A 118 22.84 -37.40 6.67
N SER A 119 21.62 -36.88 6.50
CA SER A 119 20.68 -36.74 7.62
C SER A 119 19.80 -37.97 7.91
N HIS A 120 20.00 -38.61 9.07
CA HIS A 120 19.03 -39.55 9.65
C HIS A 120 17.88 -38.81 10.37
N GLY A 121 16.79 -38.57 9.64
CA GLY A 121 15.53 -38.03 10.19
C GLY A 121 15.09 -36.72 9.53
N LYS A 122 13.79 -36.59 9.25
CA LYS A 122 13.21 -35.37 8.67
C LYS A 122 12.53 -34.55 9.75
N GLU A 123 12.84 -33.26 9.81
CA GLU A 123 12.30 -32.32 10.78
C GLU A 123 10.87 -31.87 10.42
N TYR A 124 10.58 -31.85 9.12
CA TYR A 124 9.27 -31.56 8.52
C TYR A 124 8.82 -32.69 7.58
N PRO A 125 7.50 -32.91 7.40
CA PRO A 125 7.00 -33.84 6.39
C PRO A 125 7.23 -33.30 4.97
N GLU A 126 7.28 -34.19 3.98
CA GLU A 126 7.37 -33.76 2.58
C GLU A 126 6.08 -33.07 2.12
N HIS A 127 6.21 -32.21 1.11
CA HIS A 127 5.05 -31.66 0.40
C HIS A 127 4.52 -32.70 -0.60
N LEU A 128 3.20 -32.76 -0.76
CA LEU A 128 2.59 -33.67 -1.74
C LEU A 128 2.81 -33.17 -3.18
N PRO A 129 2.90 -34.08 -4.18
CA PRO A 129 2.97 -33.71 -5.59
C PRO A 129 1.78 -32.83 -6.03
N LEU A 130 2.00 -31.95 -7.00
CA LEU A 130 1.02 -30.96 -7.44
C LEU A 130 -0.30 -31.60 -7.92
N GLU A 131 -0.21 -32.74 -8.59
CA GLU A 131 -1.34 -33.52 -9.08
C GLU A 131 -2.21 -34.06 -7.93
N VAL A 132 -1.57 -34.43 -6.81
CA VAL A 132 -2.24 -34.91 -5.59
C VAL A 132 -2.87 -33.76 -4.82
N LEU A 133 -2.22 -32.59 -4.80
CA LEU A 133 -2.79 -31.36 -4.24
C LEU A 133 -4.02 -30.93 -5.03
N GLU A 134 -3.92 -30.83 -6.36
CA GLU A 134 -5.05 -30.49 -7.24
C GLU A 134 -6.20 -31.49 -7.12
N ALA A 135 -5.93 -32.79 -7.13
CA ALA A 135 -6.98 -33.81 -6.99
C ALA A 135 -7.67 -33.71 -5.62
N GLY A 136 -6.92 -33.47 -4.55
CA GLY A 136 -7.46 -33.30 -3.21
C GLY A 136 -8.25 -31.99 -3.02
N ILE A 137 -7.89 -30.91 -3.71
CA ILE A 137 -8.68 -29.66 -3.77
C ILE A 137 -9.98 -29.91 -4.56
N LYS A 138 -9.88 -30.51 -5.75
CA LYS A 138 -11.04 -30.84 -6.61
C LYS A 138 -12.01 -31.83 -5.95
N SER A 139 -11.54 -32.66 -5.02
CA SER A 139 -12.37 -33.57 -4.22
C SER A 139 -12.82 -32.99 -2.86
N GLY A 140 -12.54 -31.72 -2.57
CA GLY A 140 -12.86 -31.07 -1.29
C GLY A 140 -12.15 -31.64 -0.05
N ARG A 141 -11.14 -32.51 -0.21
CA ARG A 141 -10.33 -33.05 0.90
C ARG A 141 -9.35 -32.02 1.44
N TYR A 142 -8.77 -31.23 0.55
CA TYR A 142 -7.81 -30.19 0.88
C TYR A 142 -8.35 -28.81 0.56
N ILE A 143 -7.89 -27.81 1.31
CA ILE A 143 -8.36 -26.43 1.21
C ILE A 143 -7.19 -25.53 0.81
N GLN A 144 -7.38 -24.74 -0.25
CA GLN A 144 -6.42 -23.74 -0.71
C GLN A 144 -6.66 -22.39 -0.01
N GLY A 145 -5.59 -21.70 0.34
CA GLY A 145 -5.66 -20.33 0.85
C GLY A 145 -4.31 -19.64 0.98
N ILE A 146 -4.32 -18.38 1.40
CA ILE A 146 -3.08 -17.60 1.65
C ILE A 146 -2.70 -17.72 3.13
N LEU A 147 -1.44 -18.04 3.41
CA LEU A 147 -0.91 -18.10 4.78
C LEU A 147 -0.63 -16.69 5.36
N ASN A 148 -1.26 -16.37 6.48
CA ASN A 148 -1.07 -15.16 7.25
C ASN A 148 -0.48 -15.47 8.64
N VAL A 149 0.84 -15.42 8.77
CA VAL A 149 1.56 -15.57 10.06
C VAL A 149 1.26 -14.39 11.00
N ASN A 150 0.96 -14.68 12.28
CA ASN A 150 0.72 -13.66 13.30
C ASN A 150 2.04 -12.94 13.66
N LYS A 151 2.11 -11.60 13.48
CA LYS A 151 3.32 -10.80 13.78
C LYS A 151 3.79 -10.93 15.23
N HIS A 152 2.88 -11.06 16.19
CA HIS A 152 3.19 -11.08 17.63
C HIS A 152 3.41 -12.48 18.21
N ARG A 153 3.09 -13.54 17.46
CA ARG A 153 3.24 -14.94 17.91
C ARG A 153 3.74 -15.82 16.75
N ALA A 154 4.73 -15.32 16.01
CA ALA A 154 5.11 -15.83 14.70
C ALA A 154 5.56 -17.30 14.69
N GLN A 155 6.07 -17.87 15.79
CA GLN A 155 6.42 -19.29 15.86
C GLN A 155 5.21 -20.21 16.13
N ILE A 156 4.15 -19.67 16.76
CA ILE A 156 3.01 -20.42 17.31
C ILE A 156 1.77 -20.29 16.43
N GLU A 157 1.43 -19.10 15.96
CA GLU A 157 0.17 -18.82 15.27
C GLU A 157 0.36 -18.37 13.82
N ALA A 158 -0.34 -19.04 12.90
CA ALA A 158 -0.62 -18.54 11.56
C ALA A 158 -2.05 -18.93 11.17
N PHE A 159 -2.64 -18.21 10.22
CA PHE A 159 -4.01 -18.42 9.75
C PHE A 159 -4.01 -18.60 8.24
N VAL A 160 -4.81 -19.51 7.69
CA VAL A 160 -4.99 -19.64 6.23
C VAL A 160 -6.34 -19.05 5.85
N ARG A 161 -6.28 -18.00 5.01
CA ARG A 161 -7.45 -17.30 4.47
C ARG A 161 -7.90 -17.94 3.18
N LEU A 162 -9.17 -18.32 3.11
CA LEU A 162 -9.78 -18.96 1.95
C LEU A 162 -9.79 -18.01 0.75
N GLN A 163 -9.46 -18.51 -0.45
CA GLN A 163 -9.68 -17.78 -1.70
C GLN A 163 -11.08 -18.08 -2.27
N GLY A 164 -11.75 -17.06 -2.81
CA GLY A 164 -13.16 -17.13 -3.20
C GLY A 164 -13.42 -17.99 -4.44
N ALA A 165 -13.92 -19.21 -4.22
CA ALA A 165 -14.67 -20.03 -5.20
C ALA A 165 -15.31 -21.26 -4.50
N SER A 166 -14.55 -21.93 -3.63
CA SER A 166 -14.90 -23.20 -2.98
C SER A 166 -15.82 -23.05 -1.74
N THR A 167 -16.37 -21.85 -1.49
CA THR A 167 -17.19 -21.56 -0.30
C THR A 167 -18.60 -22.15 -0.32
N LYS A 168 -19.06 -22.73 -1.45
CA LYS A 168 -20.40 -23.34 -1.53
C LYS A 168 -20.49 -24.75 -0.92
N ASP A 169 -19.42 -25.56 -0.98
CA ASP A 169 -19.46 -26.97 -0.54
C ASP A 169 -18.74 -27.23 0.79
N SER A 170 -17.81 -26.35 1.20
CA SER A 170 -16.92 -26.60 2.35
C SER A 170 -17.53 -26.27 3.72
N GLY A 171 -18.61 -25.48 3.77
CA GLY A 171 -19.31 -25.10 5.01
C GLY A 171 -18.49 -24.26 6.01
N LEU A 172 -17.28 -23.83 5.63
CA LEU A 172 -16.38 -23.06 6.48
C LEU A 172 -16.45 -21.57 6.13
N VAL A 173 -16.89 -20.77 7.11
CA VAL A 173 -17.05 -19.31 7.00
C VAL A 173 -15.86 -18.54 7.58
N SER A 174 -14.92 -19.21 8.25
CA SER A 174 -13.83 -18.60 9.03
C SER A 174 -12.43 -19.14 8.69
N ASP A 175 -11.42 -18.32 8.95
CA ASP A 175 -9.99 -18.63 8.76
C ASP A 175 -9.56 -19.93 9.47
N ILE A 176 -8.65 -20.70 8.87
CA ILE A 176 -8.12 -21.95 9.45
C ILE A 176 -6.84 -21.67 10.24
N LEU A 177 -6.81 -22.07 11.52
CA LEU A 177 -5.62 -21.96 12.39
C LEU A 177 -4.56 -23.01 12.04
N ILE A 178 -3.32 -22.57 11.84
CA ILE A 178 -2.12 -23.39 11.66
C ILE A 178 -1.22 -23.18 12.88
N HIS A 179 -1.27 -24.13 13.82
CA HIS A 179 -0.60 -24.00 15.12
C HIS A 179 0.81 -24.62 15.12
N GLY A 180 1.84 -23.77 15.14
CA GLY A 180 3.24 -24.13 15.29
C GLY A 180 3.97 -24.39 13.97
N MET A 181 5.30 -24.17 13.96
CA MET A 181 6.14 -24.33 12.76
C MET A 181 5.96 -25.68 12.04
N LYS A 182 5.86 -26.80 12.78
CA LYS A 182 5.70 -28.14 12.17
C LYS A 182 4.37 -28.31 11.41
N ALA A 183 3.28 -27.68 11.87
CA ALA A 183 2.02 -27.64 11.14
C ALA A 183 2.05 -26.68 9.94
N ARG A 184 2.90 -25.64 10.00
CA ARG A 184 3.16 -24.69 8.90
C ARG A 184 4.03 -25.29 7.78
N ASN A 185 4.84 -26.31 8.08
CA ASN A 185 5.52 -27.15 7.10
C ASN A 185 6.26 -26.35 5.99
N ARG A 186 7.30 -25.59 6.39
CA ARG A 186 8.20 -24.81 5.51
C ARG A 186 7.53 -23.72 4.64
N SER A 187 6.32 -23.29 4.97
CA SER A 187 5.66 -22.12 4.34
C SER A 187 5.86 -20.83 5.14
N ILE A 188 5.83 -19.70 4.45
CA ILE A 188 6.07 -18.34 4.98
C ILE A 188 4.89 -17.40 4.72
N HIS A 189 4.91 -16.21 5.33
CA HIS A 189 3.84 -15.23 5.20
C HIS A 189 3.60 -14.81 3.74
N GLY A 190 2.36 -14.99 3.28
CA GLY A 190 1.89 -14.70 1.92
C GLY A 190 1.90 -15.89 0.95
N ASP A 191 2.49 -17.03 1.32
CA ASP A 191 2.46 -18.24 0.47
C ASP A 191 1.00 -18.69 0.20
N VAL A 192 0.74 -19.16 -1.03
CA VAL A 192 -0.51 -19.87 -1.36
C VAL A 192 -0.30 -21.35 -1.01
N VAL A 193 -0.98 -21.79 0.05
CA VAL A 193 -0.78 -23.09 0.69
C VAL A 193 -2.01 -23.99 0.56
N VAL A 194 -1.77 -25.29 0.66
CA VAL A 194 -2.79 -26.33 0.68
C VAL A 194 -2.85 -26.96 2.06
N VAL A 195 -4.03 -26.99 2.65
CA VAL A 195 -4.27 -27.39 4.05
C VAL A 195 -5.12 -28.65 4.12
N GLU A 196 -4.72 -29.59 4.97
CA GLU A 196 -5.57 -30.67 5.46
C GLU A 196 -6.09 -30.29 6.86
N LEU A 197 -7.41 -30.40 7.06
CA LEU A 197 -8.04 -30.12 8.36
C LEU A 197 -7.72 -31.22 9.37
N LEU A 198 -7.46 -30.84 10.63
CA LEU A 198 -7.35 -31.78 11.73
C LEU A 198 -8.74 -32.22 12.23
N PRO A 199 -8.85 -33.40 12.87
CA PRO A 199 -10.05 -33.83 13.59
C PRO A 199 -10.55 -32.77 14.58
N LYS A 200 -11.88 -32.66 14.77
CA LYS A 200 -12.50 -31.62 15.61
C LYS A 200 -12.05 -31.63 17.08
N ASN A 201 -11.54 -32.76 17.58
CA ASN A 201 -10.97 -32.91 18.92
C ASN A 201 -9.51 -32.37 19.04
N GLU A 202 -8.87 -32.03 17.92
CA GLU A 202 -7.54 -31.40 17.87
C GLU A 202 -7.62 -29.89 17.58
N TRP A 203 -8.84 -29.35 17.44
CA TRP A 203 -9.06 -27.93 17.18
C TRP A 203 -8.70 -27.07 18.40
N LYS A 204 -7.98 -25.97 18.16
CA LYS A 204 -7.49 -25.05 19.19
C LYS A 204 -8.15 -23.68 19.07
N GLY A 205 -8.21 -22.96 20.18
CA GLY A 205 -8.58 -21.55 20.18
C GLY A 205 -7.42 -20.63 19.84
N ARG A 206 -7.73 -19.34 19.60
CA ARG A 206 -6.75 -18.25 19.48
C ARG A 206 -6.26 -17.83 20.86
N THR A 207 -5.07 -17.27 20.94
CA THR A 207 -4.58 -16.67 22.18
C THR A 207 -5.11 -15.25 22.38
N THR A 208 -5.45 -14.87 23.63
CA THR A 208 -6.04 -13.55 23.96
C THR A 208 -5.12 -12.64 24.80
N ALA A 209 -3.90 -13.08 25.08
CA ALA A 209 -2.88 -12.29 25.77
C ALA A 209 -1.97 -11.54 24.78
N LEU A 210 -1.57 -10.33 25.15
CA LEU A 210 -0.54 -9.56 24.47
C LEU A 210 0.76 -10.38 24.46
N GLY A 211 1.30 -10.65 23.26
CA GLY A 211 2.68 -11.10 23.12
C GLY A 211 3.60 -9.89 23.01
N GLU A 212 4.72 -9.91 23.74
CA GLU A 212 5.89 -9.16 23.28
C GLU A 212 6.54 -9.92 22.11
N ASN A 213 7.31 -9.24 21.27
CA ASN A 213 7.99 -9.90 20.14
C ASN A 213 9.35 -10.52 20.55
N ASP A 214 9.75 -10.39 21.82
CA ASP A 214 10.91 -11.09 22.40
C ASP A 214 10.62 -12.61 22.45
N GLY A 215 11.53 -13.42 21.90
CA GLY A 215 11.29 -14.85 21.62
C GLY A 215 11.39 -15.80 22.83
N ASP A 216 10.74 -15.51 23.95
CA ASP A 216 10.75 -16.37 25.15
C ASP A 216 9.50 -17.28 25.21
N ASP A 217 9.67 -18.56 24.84
CA ASP A 217 8.63 -19.57 24.57
C ASP A 217 7.82 -20.06 25.82
N LYS A 218 7.73 -19.28 26.90
CA LYS A 218 7.24 -19.72 28.22
C LYS A 218 5.87 -19.17 28.65
N ALA A 219 4.90 -19.26 27.75
CA ALA A 219 3.49 -19.01 28.06
C ALA A 219 2.74 -20.27 28.58
N SER A 220 3.36 -21.03 29.49
CA SER A 220 2.81 -22.30 30.01
C SER A 220 1.67 -22.07 31.03
N GLY A 221 0.47 -21.76 30.53
CA GLY A 221 -0.74 -21.59 31.36
C GLY A 221 -1.87 -20.77 30.74
N GLU A 222 -1.80 -20.41 29.45
CA GLU A 222 -2.84 -19.61 28.79
C GLU A 222 -4.10 -20.45 28.48
N SER A 223 -5.27 -19.98 28.93
CA SER A 223 -6.56 -20.53 28.50
C SER A 223 -6.87 -20.11 27.05
N PRO A 224 -7.00 -21.03 26.08
CA PRO A 224 -7.35 -20.68 24.71
C PRO A 224 -8.79 -20.17 24.60
N SER A 225 -9.12 -19.49 23.50
CA SER A 225 -10.52 -19.19 23.14
C SER A 225 -11.33 -20.47 22.86
N GLU A 226 -12.60 -20.30 22.49
CA GLU A 226 -13.37 -21.35 21.84
C GLU A 226 -12.58 -21.98 20.66
N PRO A 227 -12.65 -23.31 20.47
CA PRO A 227 -11.85 -24.02 19.47
C PRO A 227 -12.33 -23.72 18.05
N MET A 228 -11.40 -23.29 17.19
CA MET A 228 -11.67 -22.92 15.79
C MET A 228 -11.07 -23.94 14.81
N PRO A 229 -11.54 -23.97 13.53
CA PRO A 229 -11.01 -24.88 12.51
C PRO A 229 -9.49 -24.85 12.48
N THR A 230 -8.85 -25.99 12.75
CA THR A 230 -7.39 -26.11 12.84
C THR A 230 -6.89 -27.09 11.79
N GLY A 231 -5.76 -26.81 11.14
CA GLY A 231 -5.22 -27.59 10.02
C GLY A 231 -3.69 -27.68 9.99
N ARG A 232 -3.18 -28.42 9.01
CA ARG A 232 -1.76 -28.54 8.68
C ARG A 232 -1.51 -28.34 7.19
N VAL A 233 -0.40 -27.68 6.85
CA VAL A 233 0.02 -27.44 5.46
C VAL A 233 0.61 -28.73 4.87
N VAL A 234 0.01 -29.22 3.80
CA VAL A 234 0.44 -30.43 3.06
C VAL A 234 1.17 -30.12 1.75
N GLY A 235 1.13 -28.87 1.29
CA GLY A 235 1.86 -28.40 0.12
C GLY A 235 1.78 -26.88 -0.08
N ILE A 236 2.62 -26.35 -0.96
CA ILE A 236 2.67 -24.94 -1.35
C ILE A 236 2.47 -24.88 -2.87
N LEU A 237 1.46 -24.12 -3.33
CA LEU A 237 1.17 -23.94 -4.76
C LEU A 237 1.98 -22.77 -5.34
N GLN A 238 2.10 -21.69 -4.58
CA GLN A 238 2.84 -20.49 -4.97
C GLN A 238 3.60 -19.95 -3.76
N LYS A 239 4.92 -19.78 -3.93
CA LYS A 239 5.80 -19.14 -2.96
C LYS A 239 5.68 -17.62 -3.07
N ASN A 240 5.60 -16.93 -1.94
CA ASN A 240 5.72 -15.48 -1.81
C ASN A 240 7.15 -15.07 -1.40
N TRP A 241 8.14 -15.70 -2.04
CA TRP A 241 9.55 -15.47 -1.74
C TRP A 241 10.00 -14.16 -2.40
N ARG A 242 10.68 -13.31 -1.63
CA ARG A 242 11.19 -12.01 -2.08
C ARG A 242 12.57 -11.72 -1.48
N ASP A 243 13.08 -10.53 -1.74
CA ASP A 243 14.18 -9.96 -0.97
C ASP A 243 13.73 -9.68 0.47
N TYR A 244 14.52 -10.11 1.46
CA TYR A 244 14.27 -9.89 2.88
C TYR A 244 15.38 -9.05 3.48
N VAL A 245 15.01 -8.04 4.28
CA VAL A 245 15.99 -7.30 5.08
C VAL A 245 16.26 -8.06 6.37
N VAL A 246 17.53 -8.30 6.66
CA VAL A 246 18.02 -9.03 7.83
C VAL A 246 19.07 -8.22 8.57
N THR A 247 19.31 -8.64 9.81
CA THR A 247 20.44 -8.22 10.64
C THR A 247 21.26 -9.45 11.05
N PHE A 248 22.58 -9.33 11.04
CA PHE A 248 23.50 -10.38 11.50
C PHE A 248 23.50 -10.52 13.03
N PRO A 249 23.79 -11.71 13.60
CA PRO A 249 23.98 -11.86 15.04
C PRO A 249 25.13 -10.98 15.56
N SER A 250 25.12 -10.65 16.86
CA SER A 250 26.19 -9.89 17.52
C SER A 250 27.46 -10.74 17.72
N LYS A 251 28.60 -10.11 18.04
CA LYS A 251 29.85 -10.87 18.33
C LYS A 251 29.71 -11.84 19.50
N GLU A 252 28.82 -11.56 20.44
CA GLU A 252 28.54 -12.40 21.61
C GLU A 252 27.68 -13.62 21.19
N GLU A 253 26.66 -13.39 20.36
CA GLU A 253 25.84 -14.44 19.76
C GLU A 253 26.68 -15.35 18.84
N VAL A 254 27.56 -14.79 18.00
CA VAL A 254 28.47 -15.55 17.11
C VAL A 254 29.45 -16.41 17.91
N GLN A 255 30.00 -15.91 19.02
CA GLN A 255 30.89 -16.70 19.89
C GLN A 255 30.20 -17.95 20.47
N SER A 256 28.88 -17.92 20.67
CA SER A 256 28.09 -19.09 21.09
C SER A 256 27.91 -20.15 20.00
N GLN A 257 28.06 -19.78 18.71
CA GLN A 257 27.84 -20.66 17.56
C GLN A 257 29.11 -21.42 17.11
N GLY A 258 30.27 -21.15 17.72
CA GLY A 258 31.50 -21.93 17.55
C GLY A 258 32.45 -21.40 16.48
N LYS A 259 33.74 -21.72 16.62
CA LYS A 259 34.86 -21.05 15.91
C LYS A 259 35.00 -21.33 14.41
N ASN A 260 34.17 -22.21 13.83
CA ASN A 260 34.22 -22.60 12.41
C ASN A 260 32.91 -22.22 11.65
N ALA A 261 32.12 -21.28 12.17
CA ALA A 261 30.82 -20.92 11.61
C ALA A 261 30.91 -20.11 10.30
N GLN A 262 31.18 -20.78 9.18
CA GLN A 262 30.85 -20.24 7.84
C GLN A 262 29.33 -20.06 7.68
N LYS A 263 28.56 -21.01 8.24
CA LYS A 263 27.08 -20.99 8.33
C LYS A 263 26.62 -20.13 9.51
N ILE A 264 25.84 -19.09 9.24
CA ILE A 264 25.37 -18.13 10.25
C ILE A 264 23.85 -17.94 10.12
N LEU A 265 23.14 -17.86 11.25
CA LEU A 265 21.70 -17.57 11.29
C LEU A 265 21.44 -16.06 11.43
N VAL A 266 21.00 -15.43 10.34
CA VAL A 266 20.58 -14.03 10.33
C VAL A 266 19.10 -13.88 10.70
N THR A 267 18.74 -12.74 11.30
CA THR A 267 17.38 -12.47 11.79
C THR A 267 16.68 -11.47 10.86
N PRO A 268 15.57 -11.84 10.19
CA PRO A 268 14.75 -10.92 9.41
C PRO A 268 14.15 -9.78 10.23
N TRP A 269 14.01 -8.62 9.61
CA TRP A 269 13.39 -7.43 10.17
C TRP A 269 11.89 -7.67 10.44
N ASP A 270 11.19 -8.38 9.55
CA ASP A 270 9.83 -8.86 9.79
C ASP A 270 9.81 -10.16 10.60
N TYR A 271 9.37 -10.07 11.85
CA TYR A 271 9.14 -11.19 12.78
C TYR A 271 8.35 -12.38 12.19
N ARG A 272 7.54 -12.17 11.14
CA ARG A 272 6.75 -13.22 10.47
C ARG A 272 7.60 -14.19 9.63
N ILE A 273 8.86 -13.85 9.34
CA ILE A 273 9.81 -14.64 8.56
C ILE A 273 10.78 -15.35 9.54
N PRO A 274 11.02 -16.67 9.39
CA PRO A 274 11.96 -17.39 10.26
C PRO A 274 13.41 -16.93 10.03
N LYS A 275 14.30 -17.16 11.00
CA LYS A 275 15.74 -16.93 10.83
C LYS A 275 16.25 -17.69 9.59
N ILE A 276 17.06 -17.03 8.78
CA ILE A 276 17.60 -17.57 7.52
C ILE A 276 19.04 -17.99 7.77
N ARG A 277 19.44 -19.16 7.27
CA ARG A 277 20.84 -19.60 7.28
C ARG A 277 21.52 -19.08 6.01
N ILE A 278 22.65 -18.40 6.17
CA ILE A 278 23.50 -17.93 5.08
C ILE A 278 24.95 -18.35 5.31
N SER A 279 25.73 -18.47 4.24
CA SER A 279 27.15 -18.86 4.31
C SER A 279 28.05 -17.73 3.81
N THR A 280 28.80 -17.07 4.71
CA THR A 280 29.62 -15.88 4.39
C THR A 280 30.79 -15.69 5.36
N GLN A 281 31.86 -15.05 4.88
CA GLN A 281 33.05 -14.70 5.67
C GLN A 281 32.99 -13.29 6.27
N GLN A 282 32.08 -12.42 5.81
CA GLN A 282 32.05 -10.99 6.15
C GLN A 282 31.18 -10.62 7.37
N ALA A 283 30.65 -11.59 8.11
CA ALA A 283 29.64 -11.36 9.16
C ALA A 283 30.04 -10.34 10.24
N GLU A 284 31.33 -10.28 10.61
CA GLU A 284 31.84 -9.30 11.58
C GLU A 284 31.84 -7.85 11.04
N ALA A 285 31.90 -7.65 9.72
CA ALA A 285 31.77 -6.33 9.09
C ALA A 285 30.31 -5.94 8.86
N LEU A 286 29.43 -6.92 8.62
CA LEU A 286 28.00 -6.73 8.33
C LEU A 286 27.11 -6.63 9.59
N GLN A 287 27.68 -6.77 10.80
CA GLN A 287 26.94 -6.82 12.06
C GLN A 287 26.08 -5.57 12.35
N ASP A 288 26.50 -4.37 11.94
CA ASP A 288 25.86 -3.10 12.32
C ASP A 288 25.06 -2.47 11.16
N PHE A 289 24.74 -3.30 10.15
CA PHE A 289 24.10 -2.89 8.91
C PHE A 289 22.79 -3.65 8.66
N ARG A 290 21.84 -2.97 8.02
CA ARG A 290 20.68 -3.57 7.35
C ARG A 290 21.14 -4.20 6.04
N VAL A 291 20.88 -5.48 5.85
CA VAL A 291 21.38 -6.27 4.71
C VAL A 291 20.21 -6.97 4.02
N VAL A 292 20.23 -7.01 2.68
CA VAL A 292 19.29 -7.80 1.88
C VAL A 292 19.83 -9.21 1.68
N VAL A 293 18.99 -10.21 1.92
CA VAL A 293 19.22 -11.61 1.56
C VAL A 293 18.04 -12.17 0.76
N ARG A 294 18.28 -13.25 0.03
CA ARG A 294 17.28 -13.99 -0.75
C ARG A 294 17.25 -15.45 -0.26
N ILE A 295 16.08 -16.07 -0.26
CA ILE A 295 15.91 -17.48 0.17
C ILE A 295 16.05 -18.39 -1.06
N ASP A 296 17.00 -19.34 -0.99
CA ASP A 296 17.30 -20.27 -2.09
C ASP A 296 16.46 -21.55 -1.98
N SER A 297 16.35 -22.08 -0.76
CA SER A 297 15.67 -23.35 -0.50
C SER A 297 15.27 -23.53 0.97
N TRP A 298 14.40 -24.50 1.23
CA TRP A 298 14.10 -24.97 2.58
C TRP A 298 13.85 -26.48 2.54
N GLU A 299 14.88 -27.23 2.92
CA GLU A 299 14.93 -28.68 2.95
C GLU A 299 14.07 -29.25 4.08
N SER A 300 13.47 -30.43 3.90
CA SER A 300 12.65 -31.11 4.92
C SER A 300 13.44 -31.57 6.16
N THR A 301 14.77 -31.52 6.08
CA THR A 301 15.74 -31.89 7.11
C THR A 301 16.21 -30.71 7.95
N SER A 302 15.99 -29.45 7.51
CA SER A 302 16.46 -28.23 8.17
C SER A 302 15.35 -27.46 8.87
N MET A 303 15.56 -27.03 10.13
CA MET A 303 14.67 -26.10 10.84
C MET A 303 14.58 -24.70 10.21
N TYR A 304 15.57 -24.31 9.40
CA TYR A 304 15.68 -22.96 8.83
C TYR A 304 15.91 -23.01 7.31
N PRO A 305 15.34 -22.06 6.54
CA PRO A 305 15.66 -21.92 5.12
C PRO A 305 17.13 -21.54 4.91
N ASN A 306 17.69 -21.98 3.79
CA ASN A 306 19.00 -21.59 3.28
C ASN A 306 18.87 -20.42 2.28
N GLY A 307 19.84 -19.51 2.27
CA GLY A 307 19.83 -18.31 1.42
C GLY A 307 21.20 -17.66 1.25
N HIS A 308 21.27 -16.62 0.41
CA HIS A 308 22.50 -15.89 0.10
C HIS A 308 22.39 -14.38 0.34
N PHE A 309 23.56 -13.73 0.46
CA PHE A 309 23.70 -12.27 0.60
C PHE A 309 23.48 -11.56 -0.75
N VAL A 310 22.70 -10.47 -0.78
CA VAL A 310 22.50 -9.67 -2.00
C VAL A 310 23.23 -8.33 -1.91
N ARG A 311 22.89 -7.47 -0.93
CA ARG A 311 23.49 -6.12 -0.80
C ARG A 311 23.29 -5.50 0.59
N VAL A 312 24.11 -4.51 0.93
CA VAL A 312 23.91 -3.64 2.11
C VAL A 312 22.93 -2.50 1.78
N LEU A 313 22.10 -2.09 2.74
CA LEU A 313 21.20 -0.93 2.62
C LEU A 313 21.74 0.32 3.35
N GLY A 314 22.22 0.16 4.58
CA GLY A 314 22.64 1.25 5.45
C GLY A 314 22.94 0.76 6.86
N ARG A 315 23.34 1.66 7.77
CA ARG A 315 23.55 1.31 9.17
C ARG A 315 22.21 1.16 9.91
N ILE A 316 22.19 0.32 10.95
CA ILE A 316 21.00 0.13 11.78
C ILE A 316 20.68 1.44 12.51
N GLY A 317 19.42 1.89 12.41
CA GLY A 317 18.95 3.14 13.03
C GLY A 317 19.33 4.43 12.30
N ASP A 318 20.02 4.35 11.16
CA ASP A 318 20.23 5.48 10.24
C ASP A 318 18.97 5.70 9.39
N LEU A 319 18.56 6.96 9.19
CA LEU A 319 17.28 7.31 8.56
C LEU A 319 17.17 6.75 7.13
N GLU A 320 18.20 6.94 6.31
CA GLU A 320 18.20 6.41 4.93
C GLU A 320 18.21 4.87 4.93
N GLY A 321 18.89 4.24 5.91
CA GLY A 321 18.94 2.78 6.07
C GLY A 321 17.59 2.17 6.47
N GLU A 322 16.88 2.78 7.41
CA GLU A 322 15.56 2.31 7.83
C GLU A 322 14.48 2.64 6.77
N ILE A 323 14.56 3.77 6.06
CA ILE A 323 13.66 4.09 4.93
C ILE A 323 13.89 3.12 3.77
N ALA A 324 15.15 2.83 3.40
CA ALA A 324 15.47 1.79 2.42
C ALA A 324 14.98 0.40 2.87
N THR A 325 15.03 0.09 4.17
CA THR A 325 14.48 -1.15 4.73
C THR A 325 12.97 -1.24 4.55
N ILE A 326 12.22 -0.18 4.88
CA ILE A 326 10.75 -0.12 4.71
C ILE A 326 10.35 -0.27 3.23
N LEU A 327 11.09 0.32 2.30
CA LEU A 327 10.84 0.20 0.86
C LEU A 327 11.02 -1.26 0.37
N VAL A 328 12.15 -1.89 0.68
CA VAL A 328 12.45 -3.28 0.28
C VAL A 328 11.45 -4.27 0.88
N GLU A 329 11.10 -4.13 2.16
CA GLU A 329 10.14 -5.02 2.84
C GLU A 329 8.70 -4.95 2.28
N ASN A 330 8.37 -3.86 1.57
CA ASN A 330 7.11 -3.70 0.83
C ASN A 330 7.24 -4.04 -0.68
N SER A 331 8.36 -4.61 -1.12
CA SER A 331 8.69 -4.84 -2.53
C SER A 331 8.65 -3.57 -3.39
N ILE A 332 8.98 -2.42 -2.82
CA ILE A 332 9.07 -1.13 -3.52
C ILE A 332 10.53 -0.86 -3.88
N SER A 333 10.87 -1.04 -5.15
CA SER A 333 12.06 -0.43 -5.74
C SER A 333 11.72 0.97 -6.25
N VAL A 334 12.58 1.95 -5.99
CA VAL A 334 12.52 3.29 -6.58
C VAL A 334 13.88 3.60 -7.21
N VAL A 335 13.95 3.42 -8.52
CA VAL A 335 15.12 3.74 -9.34
C VAL A 335 14.92 5.14 -9.94
N PRO A 336 15.96 5.96 -10.12
CA PRO A 336 15.88 7.17 -10.95
C PRO A 336 15.36 6.85 -12.35
N PHE A 337 14.64 7.79 -12.96
CA PHE A 337 14.18 7.64 -14.35
C PHE A 337 15.40 7.56 -15.30
N SER A 338 15.36 6.58 -16.20
CA SER A 338 16.44 6.32 -17.17
C SER A 338 16.52 7.40 -18.25
N GLU A 339 17.67 7.49 -18.93
CA GLU A 339 17.86 8.43 -20.05
C GLU A 339 16.80 8.24 -21.16
N ALA A 340 16.44 7.00 -21.48
CA ALA A 340 15.38 6.70 -22.45
C ALA A 340 13.99 7.22 -22.01
N GLN A 341 13.68 7.17 -20.72
CA GLN A 341 12.44 7.74 -20.14
C GLN A 341 12.49 9.26 -20.11
N MET A 342 13.65 9.86 -19.83
CA MET A 342 13.83 11.31 -19.81
C MET A 342 13.81 11.94 -21.21
N CYS A 343 14.22 11.19 -22.25
CA CYS A 343 14.11 11.61 -23.65
C CYS A 343 12.68 11.71 -24.18
N GLU A 344 11.68 11.16 -23.48
CA GLU A 344 10.25 11.34 -23.80
C GLU A 344 9.66 12.62 -23.22
N MET A 345 10.42 13.38 -22.41
CA MET A 345 9.90 14.55 -21.71
C MET A 345 9.74 15.77 -22.64
N PRO A 346 8.67 16.58 -22.45
CA PRO A 346 8.51 17.82 -23.20
C PRO A 346 9.62 18.82 -22.85
N VAL A 347 10.11 19.55 -23.85
CA VAL A 347 11.11 20.60 -23.63
C VAL A 347 10.51 21.72 -22.76
N ASN A 348 11.09 21.90 -21.58
CA ASN A 348 10.71 22.91 -20.62
C ASN A 348 11.96 23.36 -19.85
N THR A 349 12.56 24.48 -20.24
CA THR A 349 13.74 25.07 -19.58
C THR A 349 13.51 26.57 -19.35
N PRO A 350 14.30 27.26 -18.49
CA PRO A 350 14.16 28.70 -18.30
C PRO A 350 14.30 29.52 -19.60
N GLU A 351 15.10 29.03 -20.54
CA GLU A 351 15.35 29.64 -21.86
C GLU A 351 14.25 29.32 -22.87
N ASN A 352 13.68 28.11 -22.80
CA ASN A 352 12.56 27.67 -23.63
C ASN A 352 11.47 27.02 -22.76
N PRO A 353 10.67 27.83 -22.04
CA PRO A 353 9.62 27.31 -21.15
C PRO A 353 8.44 26.77 -21.96
N TRP A 354 7.82 25.71 -21.44
CA TRP A 354 6.72 25.02 -22.09
C TRP A 354 5.52 25.95 -22.32
N LYS A 355 4.89 25.81 -23.49
CA LYS A 355 3.73 26.61 -23.91
C LYS A 355 2.69 25.74 -24.60
N VAL A 356 1.44 26.12 -24.41
CA VAL A 356 0.29 25.62 -25.16
C VAL A 356 0.54 25.76 -26.67
N SER A 357 0.25 24.69 -27.43
CA SER A 357 0.44 24.67 -28.89
C SER A 357 -0.81 25.14 -29.63
N SER A 358 -0.63 25.92 -30.71
CA SER A 358 -1.74 26.45 -31.51
C SER A 358 -2.58 25.38 -32.23
N GLU A 359 -2.11 24.13 -32.28
CA GLU A 359 -2.91 23.00 -32.73
C GLU A 359 -3.91 22.55 -31.67
N GLU A 360 -3.48 22.47 -30.40
CA GLU A 360 -4.35 22.10 -29.28
C GLU A 360 -5.31 23.24 -28.90
N GLU A 361 -4.94 24.52 -29.08
CA GLU A 361 -5.87 25.66 -28.97
C GLU A 361 -7.08 25.55 -29.92
N ARG A 362 -6.93 24.84 -31.04
CA ARG A 362 -8.03 24.58 -31.98
C ARG A 362 -8.88 23.35 -31.64
N LYS A 363 -8.41 22.46 -30.78
CA LYS A 363 -9.10 21.20 -30.41
C LYS A 363 -9.77 21.25 -29.04
N ARG A 364 -9.21 22.02 -28.10
CA ARG A 364 -9.62 22.08 -26.69
C ARG A 364 -10.64 23.20 -26.46
N LYS A 365 -11.54 23.03 -25.49
CA LYS A 365 -12.39 24.13 -25.01
C LYS A 365 -11.53 25.09 -24.16
N ASP A 366 -11.32 26.31 -24.64
CA ASP A 366 -10.55 27.33 -23.90
C ASP A 366 -11.42 27.95 -22.78
N LEU A 367 -10.96 27.82 -21.54
CA LEU A 367 -11.63 28.36 -20.35
C LEU A 367 -10.93 29.60 -19.77
N ARG A 368 -9.72 29.95 -20.26
CA ARG A 368 -8.78 30.94 -19.66
C ARG A 368 -9.35 32.35 -19.44
N LYS A 369 -10.47 32.68 -20.09
CA LYS A 369 -11.14 34.00 -20.06
C LYS A 369 -12.60 33.94 -19.64
N THR A 370 -13.14 32.75 -19.36
CA THR A 370 -14.59 32.51 -19.16
C THR A 370 -14.92 31.88 -17.81
N HIS A 371 -13.91 31.38 -17.09
CA HIS A 371 -14.05 30.73 -15.79
C HIS A 371 -12.98 31.27 -14.83
N LEU A 372 -13.37 31.56 -13.60
CA LEU A 372 -12.41 31.72 -12.50
C LEU A 372 -12.01 30.32 -12.02
N VAL A 373 -10.83 29.85 -12.43
CA VAL A 373 -10.26 28.54 -12.07
C VAL A 373 -9.23 28.72 -10.95
N PHE A 374 -9.25 27.88 -9.91
CA PHE A 374 -8.28 27.92 -8.81
C PHE A 374 -8.09 26.54 -8.17
N SER A 375 -6.96 26.32 -7.48
CA SER A 375 -6.74 25.11 -6.65
C SER A 375 -6.85 25.42 -5.16
N ILE A 376 -7.08 24.38 -4.35
CA ILE A 376 -7.00 24.44 -2.88
C ILE A 376 -6.25 23.21 -2.38
N ASP A 377 -5.01 23.42 -1.97
CA ASP A 377 -4.01 22.39 -1.72
C ASP A 377 -3.52 22.34 -0.26
N PRO A 378 -2.79 21.30 0.16
CA PRO A 378 -1.89 21.38 1.31
C PRO A 378 -0.81 22.46 1.10
N ARG A 379 -0.51 23.26 2.15
CA ARG A 379 0.63 24.20 2.12
C ARG A 379 1.92 23.45 1.79
N GLY A 380 2.52 23.79 0.64
CA GLY A 380 3.73 23.15 0.09
C GLY A 380 3.49 22.15 -1.05
N CYS A 381 2.25 21.96 -1.51
CA CYS A 381 1.95 21.12 -2.67
C CYS A 381 2.66 21.63 -3.95
N GLU A 382 3.18 20.70 -4.75
CA GLU A 382 3.78 20.97 -6.07
C GLU A 382 3.03 20.23 -7.18
N ASP A 383 2.56 19.02 -6.87
CA ASP A 383 1.79 18.07 -7.68
C ASP A 383 0.28 18.39 -7.68
N VAL A 384 -0.08 19.58 -8.16
CA VAL A 384 -1.47 20.06 -8.25
C VAL A 384 -2.22 19.32 -9.36
N ASP A 385 -2.86 18.20 -8.99
CA ASP A 385 -3.69 17.37 -9.86
C ASP A 385 -4.98 18.08 -10.31
N ASP A 386 -5.63 18.85 -9.43
CA ASP A 386 -6.99 19.34 -9.61
C ASP A 386 -7.18 20.85 -9.36
N THR A 387 -8.18 21.40 -10.05
CA THR A 387 -8.65 22.79 -9.90
C THR A 387 -10.18 22.83 -10.03
N LEU A 388 -10.79 23.83 -9.39
CA LEU A 388 -12.23 24.06 -9.35
C LEU A 388 -12.60 25.37 -10.06
N SER A 389 -13.82 25.45 -10.57
CA SER A 389 -14.47 26.72 -10.91
C SER A 389 -15.98 26.65 -10.64
N VAL A 390 -16.59 27.82 -10.39
CA VAL A 390 -18.05 27.97 -10.36
C VAL A 390 -18.44 29.31 -10.97
N ARG A 391 -19.50 29.34 -11.77
CA ARG A 391 -20.04 30.58 -12.35
C ARG A 391 -21.55 30.51 -12.54
N ALA A 392 -22.20 31.66 -12.64
CA ALA A 392 -23.58 31.75 -13.11
C ALA A 392 -23.64 31.68 -14.66
N LEU A 393 -24.72 31.11 -15.18
CA LEU A 393 -25.04 31.06 -16.61
C LEU A 393 -26.12 32.08 -16.97
N ASP A 394 -26.19 32.48 -18.24
CA ASP A 394 -27.15 33.48 -18.75
C ASP A 394 -28.62 33.07 -18.56
N ASN A 395 -28.88 31.76 -18.46
CA ASN A 395 -30.21 31.18 -18.17
C ASN A 395 -30.55 31.16 -16.66
N GLY A 396 -29.65 31.63 -15.80
CA GLY A 396 -29.80 31.67 -14.34
C GLY A 396 -29.34 30.42 -13.60
N ASN A 397 -28.99 29.33 -14.28
CA ASN A 397 -28.37 28.14 -13.67
C ASN A 397 -26.93 28.43 -13.21
N LEU A 398 -26.32 27.47 -12.51
CA LEU A 398 -24.89 27.49 -12.17
C LEU A 398 -24.14 26.48 -13.06
N GLU A 399 -22.90 26.78 -13.43
CA GLU A 399 -21.94 25.80 -13.98
C GLU A 399 -20.86 25.54 -12.93
N LEU A 400 -20.75 24.28 -12.48
CA LEU A 400 -19.65 23.78 -11.64
C LEU A 400 -18.62 23.13 -12.55
N GLY A 401 -17.34 23.46 -12.41
CA GLY A 401 -16.22 22.83 -13.12
C GLY A 401 -15.24 22.15 -12.18
N VAL A 402 -14.86 20.92 -12.52
CA VAL A 402 -13.70 20.22 -11.96
C VAL A 402 -12.74 19.95 -13.13
N HIS A 403 -11.52 20.46 -13.03
CA HIS A 403 -10.53 20.44 -14.11
C HIS A 403 -9.26 19.73 -13.61
N ILE A 404 -8.92 18.59 -14.20
CA ILE A 404 -7.85 17.69 -13.76
C ILE A 404 -6.69 17.68 -14.77
N ALA A 405 -5.45 17.62 -14.31
CA ALA A 405 -4.23 17.58 -15.13
C ALA A 405 -4.30 16.56 -16.29
N ASP A 406 -4.10 16.99 -17.54
CA ASP A 406 -4.15 16.10 -18.72
C ASP A 406 -2.82 15.37 -18.96
N VAL A 407 -2.43 14.53 -18.00
CA VAL A 407 -1.23 13.67 -18.10
C VAL A 407 -1.28 12.80 -19.37
N THR A 408 -2.47 12.40 -19.83
CA THR A 408 -2.64 11.59 -21.05
C THR A 408 -2.35 12.31 -22.36
N HIS A 409 -2.04 13.61 -22.33
CA HIS A 409 -1.48 14.31 -23.49
C HIS A 409 0.04 14.08 -23.62
N PHE A 410 0.74 13.92 -22.49
CA PHE A 410 2.19 13.78 -22.42
C PHE A 410 2.63 12.31 -22.32
N VAL A 411 1.85 11.48 -21.60
CA VAL A 411 2.13 10.05 -21.41
C VAL A 411 1.33 9.21 -22.42
N ALA A 412 1.93 8.96 -23.59
CA ALA A 412 1.37 8.11 -24.63
C ALA A 412 1.32 6.62 -24.19
N PRO A 413 0.31 5.83 -24.56
CA PRO A 413 0.29 4.39 -24.26
C PRO A 413 1.54 3.68 -24.78
N HIS A 414 2.08 2.75 -23.99
CA HIS A 414 3.26 1.93 -24.30
C HIS A 414 4.60 2.69 -24.48
N SER A 415 4.65 4.00 -24.19
CA SER A 415 5.89 4.76 -24.01
C SER A 415 6.74 4.21 -22.86
N TYR A 416 8.04 4.52 -22.83
CA TYR A 416 8.91 4.11 -21.72
C TYR A 416 8.42 4.64 -20.37
N ILE A 417 7.83 5.84 -20.35
CA ILE A 417 7.27 6.43 -19.15
C ILE A 417 5.87 5.89 -18.79
N ASP A 418 5.07 5.43 -19.76
CA ASP A 418 3.84 4.68 -19.49
C ASP A 418 4.12 3.30 -18.86
N ILE A 419 5.18 2.63 -19.33
CA ILE A 419 5.64 1.35 -18.75
C ILE A 419 6.13 1.56 -17.31
N GLU A 420 6.83 2.65 -17.04
CA GLU A 420 7.29 3.03 -15.69
C GLU A 420 6.13 3.41 -14.77
N ALA A 421 5.22 4.24 -15.23
CA ALA A 421 4.02 4.65 -14.49
C ALA A 421 3.12 3.44 -14.20
N ARG A 422 2.98 2.50 -15.14
CA ARG A 422 2.31 1.21 -14.90
C ARG A 422 3.05 0.38 -13.85
N SER A 423 4.38 0.35 -13.88
CA SER A 423 5.20 -0.39 -12.92
C SER A 423 5.01 0.14 -11.48
N ARG A 424 5.14 1.46 -11.30
CA ARG A 424 4.94 2.12 -10.00
C ARG A 424 3.49 2.06 -9.54
N ALA A 425 2.56 2.29 -10.48
CA ALA A 425 1.11 2.41 -10.35
C ALA A 425 0.58 3.53 -9.43
N THR A 426 1.38 4.02 -8.48
CA THR A 426 1.08 5.18 -7.63
C THR A 426 2.38 5.82 -7.11
N THR A 427 2.34 7.11 -6.78
CA THR A 427 3.39 7.81 -6.01
C THR A 427 3.43 7.26 -4.58
N TYR A 428 4.63 7.12 -4.00
CA TYR A 428 4.79 6.71 -2.61
C TYR A 428 5.06 7.93 -1.73
N TYR A 429 4.13 8.27 -0.83
CA TYR A 429 4.33 9.33 0.15
C TYR A 429 4.88 8.73 1.45
N LEU A 430 5.98 9.30 1.95
CA LEU A 430 6.61 9.00 3.24
C LEU A 430 6.41 10.19 4.18
N ALA A 431 6.95 10.10 5.40
CA ALA A 431 6.92 11.16 6.40
C ALA A 431 7.63 12.46 5.96
N ASP A 432 8.76 12.35 5.27
CA ASP A 432 9.67 13.46 4.95
C ASP A 432 9.82 13.75 3.45
N ARG A 433 9.40 12.83 2.59
CA ARG A 433 9.59 12.87 1.12
C ARG A 433 8.48 12.13 0.38
N ARG A 434 8.43 12.31 -0.94
CA ARG A 434 7.64 11.46 -1.85
C ARG A 434 8.52 10.86 -2.95
N TYR A 435 8.09 9.74 -3.50
CA TYR A 435 8.70 9.10 -4.66
C TYR A 435 7.68 9.03 -5.80
N ASP A 436 7.82 9.95 -6.76
CA ASP A 436 6.82 10.21 -7.80
C ASP A 436 6.64 9.02 -8.77
N MET A 437 5.40 8.86 -9.23
CA MET A 437 5.03 7.95 -10.32
C MET A 437 5.58 8.41 -11.69
N LEU A 438 5.76 9.72 -11.86
CA LEU A 438 6.18 10.40 -13.10
C LEU A 438 7.41 11.29 -12.84
N PRO A 439 8.18 11.71 -13.85
CA PRO A 439 9.31 12.62 -13.67
C PRO A 439 8.85 14.02 -13.25
N SER A 440 9.68 14.73 -12.50
CA SER A 440 9.39 16.07 -11.96
C SER A 440 8.99 17.10 -13.02
N ILE A 441 9.52 16.99 -14.24
CA ILE A 441 9.15 17.83 -15.39
C ILE A 441 7.64 17.73 -15.67
N LEU A 442 7.04 16.55 -15.52
CA LEU A 442 5.60 16.35 -15.62
C LEU A 442 4.90 16.62 -14.29
N SER A 443 5.33 15.98 -13.19
CA SER A 443 4.59 15.96 -11.92
C SER A 443 4.54 17.32 -11.22
N ALA A 444 5.63 18.09 -11.22
CA ALA A 444 5.73 19.34 -10.47
C ALA A 444 5.56 20.61 -11.33
N ASP A 445 5.53 20.49 -12.67
CA ASP A 445 5.46 21.66 -13.57
C ASP A 445 4.49 21.50 -14.75
N VAL A 446 4.80 20.66 -15.75
CA VAL A 446 4.07 20.70 -17.05
C VAL A 446 2.66 20.14 -16.97
N CYS A 447 2.41 19.13 -16.14
CA CYS A 447 1.05 18.64 -15.85
C CYS A 447 0.40 19.37 -14.67
N SER A 448 1.21 19.85 -13.71
CA SER A 448 0.72 20.53 -12.50
C SER A 448 -0.05 21.81 -12.84
N LEU A 449 -1.22 22.00 -12.23
CA LEU A 449 -2.16 23.09 -12.52
C LEU A 449 -1.79 24.40 -11.78
N LEU A 450 -0.52 24.79 -11.88
CA LEU A 450 0.08 25.92 -11.16
C LEU A 450 -0.60 27.27 -11.46
N GLY A 451 -0.59 28.15 -10.46
CA GLY A 451 -1.11 29.52 -10.54
C GLY A 451 -0.38 30.36 -11.60
N GLY A 452 -1.13 31.20 -12.31
CA GLY A 452 -0.58 32.19 -13.25
C GLY A 452 -0.04 31.64 -14.58
N VAL A 453 -0.16 30.34 -14.85
CA VAL A 453 0.30 29.70 -16.10
C VAL A 453 -0.81 28.96 -16.83
N ASP A 454 -0.70 28.88 -18.15
CA ASP A 454 -1.64 28.16 -19.00
C ASP A 454 -1.30 26.65 -18.98
N ARG A 455 -2.31 25.80 -18.79
CA ARG A 455 -2.16 24.34 -18.62
C ARG A 455 -3.24 23.55 -19.35
N TYR A 456 -2.93 22.29 -19.67
CA TYR A 456 -3.89 21.34 -20.24
C TYR A 456 -4.60 20.56 -19.14
N ALA A 457 -5.93 20.54 -19.20
CA ALA A 457 -6.76 19.77 -18.30
C ALA A 457 -7.77 18.90 -19.06
N VAL A 458 -8.19 17.80 -18.46
CA VAL A 458 -9.43 17.10 -18.75
C VAL A 458 -10.47 17.58 -17.73
N SER A 459 -11.56 18.17 -18.23
CA SER A 459 -12.59 18.76 -17.38
C SER A 459 -13.88 17.96 -17.39
N VAL A 460 -14.55 17.96 -16.24
CA VAL A 460 -15.97 17.64 -16.08
C VAL A 460 -16.68 18.93 -15.65
N MET A 461 -17.76 19.28 -16.33
CA MET A 461 -18.57 20.46 -16.01
C MET A 461 -20.04 20.07 -15.90
N TRP A 462 -20.71 20.49 -14.82
CA TRP A 462 -22.12 20.22 -14.56
C TRP A 462 -22.93 21.52 -14.65
N GLU A 463 -24.03 21.49 -15.40
CA GLU A 463 -25.07 22.52 -15.29
C GLU A 463 -26.00 22.14 -14.14
N LEU A 464 -26.07 23.00 -13.12
CA LEU A 464 -26.82 22.79 -11.89
C LEU A 464 -28.03 23.75 -11.84
N ASP A 465 -29.16 23.28 -11.31
CA ASP A 465 -30.25 24.18 -10.94
C ASP A 465 -29.79 25.24 -9.93
N LYS A 466 -30.31 26.46 -10.07
CA LYS A 466 -30.00 27.60 -9.20
C LYS A 466 -30.39 27.39 -7.74
N THR A 467 -31.42 26.59 -7.49
CA THR A 467 -32.08 26.43 -6.19
C THR A 467 -31.97 24.99 -5.68
N SER A 468 -32.31 23.98 -6.50
CA SER A 468 -32.24 22.57 -6.09
C SER A 468 -30.85 21.95 -6.23
N HIS A 469 -29.89 22.68 -6.83
CA HIS A 469 -28.55 22.22 -7.22
C HIS A 469 -28.55 20.89 -7.98
N GLU A 470 -29.64 20.58 -8.70
CA GLU A 470 -29.77 19.33 -9.45
C GLU A 470 -29.09 19.41 -10.80
N ILE A 471 -28.43 18.32 -11.16
CA ILE A 471 -27.63 18.21 -12.38
C ILE A 471 -28.57 18.06 -13.57
N LYS A 472 -28.62 19.09 -14.41
CA LYS A 472 -29.41 19.14 -15.65
C LYS A 472 -28.64 18.58 -16.83
N ASN A 473 -27.32 18.76 -16.85
CA ASN A 473 -26.44 18.35 -17.94
C ASN A 473 -25.00 18.14 -17.42
N VAL A 474 -24.23 17.29 -18.10
CA VAL A 474 -22.81 17.03 -17.79
C VAL A 474 -21.98 17.02 -19.07
N TRP A 475 -20.93 17.83 -19.10
CA TRP A 475 -19.97 17.92 -20.19
C TRP A 475 -18.63 17.31 -19.76
N TYR A 476 -18.01 16.56 -20.66
CA TYR A 476 -16.68 15.97 -20.48
C TYR A 476 -15.77 16.34 -21.64
N GLY A 477 -14.49 16.63 -21.38
CA GLY A 477 -13.51 16.78 -22.45
C GLY A 477 -12.25 17.57 -22.12
N ARG A 478 -11.36 17.62 -23.12
CA ARG A 478 -10.09 18.35 -23.04
C ARG A 478 -10.28 19.87 -23.14
N THR A 479 -9.58 20.56 -22.25
CA THR A 479 -9.67 21.99 -21.98
C THR A 479 -8.28 22.62 -21.90
N ILE A 480 -8.23 23.94 -22.09
CA ILE A 480 -7.10 24.77 -21.68
C ILE A 480 -7.59 25.66 -20.54
N ILE A 481 -6.87 25.64 -19.44
CA ILE A 481 -7.16 26.45 -18.24
C ILE A 481 -5.95 27.30 -17.89
N ARG A 482 -6.17 28.25 -16.98
CA ARG A 482 -5.14 29.06 -16.35
C ARG A 482 -5.59 29.27 -14.90
N SER A 483 -4.90 28.66 -13.95
CA SER A 483 -5.26 28.80 -12.53
C SER A 483 -5.00 30.25 -12.10
N ALA A 484 -6.01 30.91 -11.56
CA ALA A 484 -5.98 32.31 -11.14
C ALA A 484 -5.43 32.48 -9.71
N TYR A 485 -5.59 31.46 -8.86
CA TYR A 485 -5.09 31.41 -7.50
C TYR A 485 -4.63 29.99 -7.14
N LYS A 486 -3.53 29.87 -6.41
CA LYS A 486 -3.13 28.63 -5.73
C LYS A 486 -3.29 28.78 -4.22
N LEU A 487 -4.47 28.39 -3.71
CA LEU A 487 -4.79 28.52 -2.29
C LEU A 487 -4.27 27.33 -1.47
N PHE A 488 -3.97 27.57 -0.20
CA PHE A 488 -3.83 26.52 0.80
C PHE A 488 -5.14 26.38 1.62
N TYR A 489 -5.45 25.18 2.11
CA TYR A 489 -6.72 24.90 2.82
C TYR A 489 -7.03 25.90 3.94
N GLU A 490 -6.02 26.28 4.73
CA GLU A 490 -6.20 27.22 5.84
C GLU A 490 -6.62 28.63 5.34
N ALA A 491 -6.06 29.13 4.23
CA ALA A 491 -6.49 30.42 3.65
C ALA A 491 -7.89 30.36 3.05
N ALA A 492 -8.24 29.27 2.39
CA ALA A 492 -9.58 29.10 1.84
C ALA A 492 -10.65 29.02 2.95
N GLN A 493 -10.32 28.45 4.11
CA GLN A 493 -11.18 28.42 5.30
C GLN A 493 -11.35 29.82 5.90
N GLU A 494 -10.26 30.56 6.14
CA GLU A 494 -10.32 31.94 6.66
C GLU A 494 -11.13 32.88 5.73
N LEU A 495 -11.00 32.71 4.40
CA LEU A 495 -11.80 33.45 3.40
C LEU A 495 -13.29 33.06 3.41
N LEU A 496 -13.62 31.78 3.66
CA LEU A 496 -14.99 31.28 3.81
C LEU A 496 -15.65 31.92 5.04
N ASP A 497 -14.96 31.85 6.19
CA ASP A 497 -15.38 32.37 7.49
C ASP A 497 -15.41 33.92 7.55
N GLY A 498 -14.73 34.59 6.61
CA GLY A 498 -14.77 36.04 6.42
C GLY A 498 -13.62 36.81 7.08
N ASN A 499 -12.55 36.12 7.46
CA ASN A 499 -11.31 36.73 7.93
C ASN A 499 -10.39 37.07 6.75
N PHE A 500 -10.46 38.31 6.28
CA PHE A 500 -9.67 38.79 5.15
C PHE A 500 -8.22 39.16 5.49
N SER A 501 -7.74 38.92 6.72
CA SER A 501 -6.32 39.17 7.08
C SER A 501 -5.34 38.25 6.33
N ILE A 502 -5.80 37.06 5.90
CA ILE A 502 -4.97 36.11 5.15
C ILE A 502 -4.68 36.54 3.71
N VAL A 503 -5.31 37.62 3.21
CA VAL A 503 -5.17 38.08 1.81
C VAL A 503 -3.75 38.53 1.50
N ASP A 504 -3.00 39.07 2.47
CA ASP A 504 -1.59 39.44 2.28
C ASP A 504 -0.65 38.22 2.17
N ASP A 505 -1.09 37.04 2.59
CA ASP A 505 -0.39 35.76 2.44
C ASP A 505 -0.58 35.13 1.04
N ILE A 506 -1.59 35.58 0.28
CA ILE A 506 -1.91 35.11 -1.07
C ILE A 506 -1.14 35.96 -2.11
N PRO A 507 -0.14 35.42 -2.83
CA PRO A 507 0.76 36.21 -3.68
C PRO A 507 0.05 37.04 -4.75
N GLU A 508 -1.04 36.52 -5.33
CA GLU A 508 -1.75 37.10 -6.48
C GLU A 508 -2.50 38.41 -6.17
N PHE A 509 -2.58 38.82 -4.89
CA PHE A 509 -3.16 40.09 -4.45
C PHE A 509 -2.12 41.18 -4.14
N ARG A 510 -0.84 40.83 -3.96
CA ARG A 510 0.17 41.74 -3.39
C ARG A 510 0.42 42.99 -4.22
N ASP A 511 0.57 42.83 -5.55
CA ASP A 511 0.88 43.90 -6.50
C ASP A 511 -0.36 44.57 -7.13
N LEU A 512 -1.55 44.40 -6.52
CA LEU A 512 -2.80 45.01 -7.00
C LEU A 512 -3.15 46.30 -6.25
N ASP A 513 -3.67 47.27 -6.99
CA ASP A 513 -4.34 48.46 -6.43
C ASP A 513 -5.59 48.06 -5.62
N ASP A 514 -5.94 48.86 -4.61
CA ASP A 514 -7.01 48.56 -3.65
C ASP A 514 -8.34 48.22 -4.32
N LYS A 515 -8.66 48.83 -5.46
CA LYS A 515 -9.94 48.64 -6.15
C LYS A 515 -9.97 47.33 -6.94
N SER A 516 -8.89 47.01 -7.66
CA SER A 516 -8.76 45.71 -8.33
C SER A 516 -8.57 44.56 -7.33
N ARG A 517 -7.89 44.81 -6.21
CA ARG A 517 -7.75 43.89 -5.08
C ARG A 517 -9.13 43.52 -4.51
N GLN A 518 -9.93 44.54 -4.16
CA GLN A 518 -11.28 44.34 -3.61
C GLN A 518 -12.20 43.58 -4.57
N ALA A 519 -12.26 43.97 -5.85
CA ALA A 519 -13.15 43.34 -6.83
C ALA A 519 -12.80 41.85 -7.06
N LYS A 520 -11.51 41.51 -7.14
CA LYS A 520 -11.04 40.12 -7.24
C LYS A 520 -11.32 39.31 -5.97
N LEU A 521 -11.20 39.93 -4.79
CA LEU A 521 -11.46 39.28 -3.51
C LEU A 521 -12.96 38.95 -3.37
N GLU A 522 -13.84 39.87 -3.75
CA GLU A 522 -15.29 39.63 -3.79
C GLU A 522 -15.67 38.48 -4.73
N GLU A 523 -15.07 38.40 -5.93
CA GLU A 523 -15.26 37.30 -6.88
C GLU A 523 -14.80 35.94 -6.31
N LEU A 524 -13.60 35.89 -5.72
CA LEU A 524 -13.03 34.68 -5.12
C LEU A 524 -13.83 34.19 -3.91
N VAL A 525 -14.21 35.10 -2.99
CA VAL A 525 -14.99 34.78 -1.80
C VAL A 525 -16.40 34.32 -2.18
N TRP A 526 -17.00 34.91 -3.22
CA TRP A 526 -18.26 34.41 -3.79
C TRP A 526 -18.10 32.99 -4.35
N ALA A 527 -17.02 32.72 -5.11
CA ALA A 527 -16.77 31.42 -5.69
C ALA A 527 -16.54 30.32 -4.63
N ILE A 528 -15.70 30.58 -3.63
CA ILE A 528 -15.47 29.66 -2.50
C ILE A 528 -16.78 29.35 -1.79
N ARG A 529 -17.56 30.37 -1.40
CA ARG A 529 -18.86 30.19 -0.73
C ARG A 529 -19.84 29.39 -1.58
N LYS A 530 -19.91 29.63 -2.89
CA LYS A 530 -20.79 28.87 -3.79
C LYS A 530 -20.35 27.42 -3.98
N LEU A 531 -19.05 27.13 -4.03
CA LEU A 531 -18.54 25.75 -4.01
C LEU A 531 -18.94 25.02 -2.72
N THR A 532 -18.75 25.65 -1.56
CA THR A 532 -19.13 25.06 -0.26
C THR A 532 -20.65 24.85 -0.15
N ASP A 533 -21.48 25.80 -0.59
CA ASP A 533 -22.95 25.62 -0.62
C ASP A 533 -23.39 24.42 -1.50
N ILE A 534 -22.76 24.25 -2.67
CA ILE A 534 -23.02 23.12 -3.57
C ILE A 534 -22.54 21.80 -2.94
N ALA A 535 -21.34 21.79 -2.36
CA ALA A 535 -20.75 20.61 -1.71
C ALA A 535 -21.57 20.14 -0.50
N ARG A 536 -22.02 21.05 0.36
CA ARG A 536 -22.96 20.78 1.48
C ARG A 536 -24.20 20.04 1.00
N HIS A 537 -24.79 20.47 -0.12
CA HIS A 537 -26.00 19.88 -0.69
C HIS A 537 -25.76 18.50 -1.32
N ILE A 538 -24.64 18.32 -2.04
CA ILE A 538 -24.22 17.02 -2.59
C ILE A 538 -24.00 16.02 -1.45
N ARG A 539 -23.26 16.43 -0.40
CA ARG A 539 -23.00 15.61 0.79
C ARG A 539 -24.29 15.22 1.51
N ALA A 540 -25.19 16.16 1.77
CA ALA A 540 -26.47 15.86 2.42
C ALA A 540 -27.29 14.81 1.63
N LYS A 541 -27.29 14.87 0.29
CA LYS A 541 -27.88 13.80 -0.56
C LYS A 541 -27.13 12.47 -0.41
N ARG A 542 -25.79 12.47 -0.33
CA ARG A 542 -24.92 11.29 -0.14
C ARG A 542 -25.07 10.64 1.24
N ASP A 543 -25.22 11.43 2.29
CA ASP A 543 -25.43 11.01 3.68
C ASP A 543 -26.83 10.40 3.88
N LEU A 544 -27.86 10.95 3.22
CA LEU A 544 -29.19 10.34 3.16
C LEU A 544 -29.15 8.93 2.51
N CYS A 545 -28.27 8.70 1.54
CA CYS A 545 -28.01 7.38 0.94
C CYS A 545 -27.12 6.45 1.81
N GLY A 546 -26.57 6.94 2.93
CA GLY A 546 -25.79 6.15 3.88
C GLY A 546 -24.27 6.19 3.65
N ALA A 547 -23.74 7.33 3.23
CA ALA A 547 -22.31 7.58 3.30
C ALA A 547 -21.73 7.34 4.69
N LEU A 548 -20.45 6.94 4.76
CA LEU A 548 -19.76 6.65 6.02
C LEU A 548 -18.55 7.59 6.20
N GLU A 549 -18.71 8.57 7.09
CA GLU A 549 -17.64 9.46 7.56
C GLU A 549 -16.81 8.73 8.63
N LEU A 550 -15.65 8.20 8.24
CA LEU A 550 -14.81 7.27 9.02
C LEU A 550 -13.38 7.79 9.24
N GLU A 551 -13.20 9.10 9.27
CA GLU A 551 -11.90 9.72 9.53
C GLU A 551 -11.39 9.40 10.94
N GLY A 552 -10.11 9.04 11.03
CA GLY A 552 -9.38 8.91 12.30
C GLY A 552 -8.55 10.16 12.59
N VAL A 553 -7.82 10.15 13.71
CA VAL A 553 -6.84 11.19 13.99
C VAL A 553 -5.59 10.94 13.13
N GLU A 554 -5.51 11.62 11.99
CA GLU A 554 -4.27 11.74 11.21
C GLU A 554 -3.29 12.68 11.93
N VAL A 555 -1.99 12.43 11.81
CA VAL A 555 -0.93 13.26 12.43
C VAL A 555 0.07 13.68 11.36
N ARG A 556 0.32 15.00 11.30
CA ARG A 556 1.36 15.61 10.47
C ARG A 556 2.65 15.71 11.27
N ILE A 557 3.73 15.27 10.66
CA ILE A 557 5.09 15.43 11.18
C ILE A 557 5.56 16.82 10.77
N GLN A 558 5.99 17.63 11.74
CA GLN A 558 6.58 18.94 11.50
C GLN A 558 8.10 18.81 11.57
N LEU A 559 8.79 19.18 10.48
CA LEU A 559 10.25 19.20 10.41
C LEU A 559 10.78 20.65 10.54
N ASP A 560 11.96 20.81 11.12
CA ASP A 560 12.69 22.08 11.13
C ASP A 560 13.44 22.33 9.80
N GLU A 561 14.09 23.50 9.67
CA GLU A 561 14.88 23.86 8.48
C GLU A 561 16.06 22.91 8.18
N LYS A 562 16.48 22.11 9.17
CA LYS A 562 17.56 21.13 9.09
C LYS A 562 17.03 19.69 8.90
N LYS A 563 15.71 19.52 8.78
CA LYS A 563 14.96 18.25 8.69
C LYS A 563 14.91 17.41 9.98
N ASN A 564 15.22 17.98 11.15
CA ASN A 564 14.94 17.34 12.44
C ASN A 564 13.43 17.39 12.74
N ILE A 565 12.92 16.47 13.56
CA ILE A 565 11.50 16.45 13.92
C ILE A 565 11.22 17.49 15.02
N HIS A 566 10.54 18.57 14.67
CA HIS A 566 10.12 19.61 15.60
C HIS A 566 8.93 19.16 16.45
N ASP A 567 7.85 18.68 15.81
CA ASP A 567 6.68 18.18 16.54
C ASP A 567 5.81 17.21 15.74
N LEU A 568 4.87 16.58 16.44
CA LEU A 568 3.87 15.65 15.91
C LEU A 568 2.47 16.22 16.18
N ILE A 569 1.83 16.79 15.16
CA ILE A 569 0.60 17.59 15.32
C ILE A 569 -0.59 16.89 14.67
N PRO A 570 -1.72 16.67 15.38
CA PRO A 570 -2.95 16.16 14.78
C PRO A 570 -3.47 17.09 13.67
N LYS A 571 -3.82 16.52 12.52
CA LYS A 571 -4.43 17.27 11.42
C LYS A 571 -5.81 17.78 11.87
N GLN A 572 -6.06 19.07 11.69
CA GLN A 572 -7.37 19.66 11.97
C GLN A 572 -8.30 19.44 10.77
N PRO A 573 -9.55 18.95 10.97
CA PRO A 573 -10.56 18.95 9.93
C PRO A 573 -11.03 20.39 9.68
N LEU A 574 -11.27 20.74 8.42
CA LEU A 574 -11.74 22.05 7.96
C LEU A 574 -12.84 21.82 6.92
N GLU A 575 -13.88 22.66 6.87
CA GLU A 575 -15.01 22.47 5.94
C GLU A 575 -14.56 22.55 4.47
N VAL A 576 -13.46 23.26 4.18
CA VAL A 576 -12.90 23.31 2.83
C VAL A 576 -12.25 21.99 2.39
N HIS A 577 -11.68 21.19 3.31
CA HIS A 577 -11.23 19.83 2.98
C HIS A 577 -12.42 18.99 2.46
N GLU A 578 -13.55 19.08 3.15
CA GLU A 578 -14.78 18.37 2.83
C GLU A 578 -15.40 18.90 1.52
N THR A 579 -15.36 20.21 1.31
CA THR A 579 -15.81 20.88 0.06
C THR A 579 -15.07 20.32 -1.16
N VAL A 580 -13.73 20.27 -1.12
CA VAL A 580 -12.93 19.70 -2.22
C VAL A 580 -13.21 18.20 -2.38
N ALA A 581 -13.31 17.46 -1.27
CA ALA A 581 -13.59 16.02 -1.31
C ALA A 581 -14.90 15.68 -2.03
N GLU A 582 -16.00 16.40 -1.78
CA GLU A 582 -17.28 16.17 -2.48
C GLU A 582 -17.19 16.50 -3.98
N CYS A 583 -16.53 17.60 -4.36
CA CYS A 583 -16.30 17.91 -5.78
C CYS A 583 -15.50 16.80 -6.48
N MET A 584 -14.49 16.23 -5.82
CA MET A 584 -13.73 15.10 -6.36
C MET A 584 -14.55 13.81 -6.40
N ILE A 585 -15.37 13.52 -5.37
CA ILE A 585 -16.27 12.36 -5.35
C ILE A 585 -17.27 12.45 -6.51
N LEU A 586 -17.84 13.64 -6.76
CA LEU A 586 -18.75 13.89 -7.88
C LEU A 586 -18.07 13.64 -9.24
N ALA A 587 -16.86 14.18 -9.45
CA ALA A 587 -16.09 13.97 -10.68
C ALA A 587 -15.80 12.48 -10.93
N ASN A 588 -15.29 11.79 -9.92
CA ASN A 588 -15.00 10.35 -9.96
C ASN A 588 -16.26 9.51 -10.25
N HIS A 589 -17.42 9.88 -9.68
CA HIS A 589 -18.70 9.19 -9.89
C HIS A 589 -19.26 9.34 -11.31
N TRP A 590 -19.29 10.56 -11.84
CA TRP A 590 -19.83 10.82 -13.18
C TRP A 590 -18.92 10.26 -14.28
N VAL A 591 -17.60 10.34 -14.11
CA VAL A 591 -16.67 9.67 -15.03
C VAL A 591 -16.82 8.15 -14.97
N ALA A 592 -17.00 7.54 -13.78
CA ALA A 592 -17.26 6.11 -13.64
C ALA A 592 -18.50 5.66 -14.45
N LYS A 593 -19.60 6.43 -14.37
CA LYS A 593 -20.81 6.17 -15.17
C LYS A 593 -20.51 6.29 -16.67
N LYS A 594 -19.92 7.40 -17.12
CA LYS A 594 -19.68 7.63 -18.55
C LYS A 594 -18.72 6.60 -19.19
N ILE A 595 -17.68 6.15 -18.50
CA ILE A 595 -16.79 5.11 -19.05
C ILE A 595 -17.47 3.73 -19.07
N TRP A 596 -18.30 3.39 -18.08
CA TRP A 596 -19.04 2.14 -18.06
C TRP A 596 -20.15 2.09 -19.12
N GLU A 597 -20.95 3.15 -19.25
CA GLU A 597 -21.95 3.30 -20.33
C GLU A 597 -21.33 3.09 -21.72
N SER A 598 -20.09 3.53 -21.89
CA SER A 598 -19.37 3.47 -23.15
C SER A 598 -18.65 2.13 -23.37
N PHE A 599 -18.25 1.44 -22.29
CA PHE A 599 -17.47 0.19 -22.28
C PHE A 599 -17.91 -0.78 -21.16
N PRO A 600 -19.12 -1.37 -21.22
CA PRO A 600 -19.72 -2.08 -20.06
C PRO A 600 -18.86 -3.21 -19.47
N HIS A 601 -18.04 -3.89 -20.27
CA HIS A 601 -17.19 -5.02 -19.85
C HIS A 601 -15.68 -4.69 -19.86
N GLN A 602 -15.30 -3.44 -20.09
CA GLN A 602 -13.90 -3.00 -20.27
C GLN A 602 -13.60 -1.66 -19.56
N ALA A 603 -14.42 -1.27 -18.57
CA ALA A 603 -14.18 -0.09 -17.76
C ALA A 603 -13.33 -0.43 -16.51
N LEU A 604 -12.42 0.48 -16.14
CA LEU A 604 -11.71 0.42 -14.85
C LEU A 604 -12.54 1.15 -13.80
N LEU A 605 -13.11 0.40 -12.86
CA LEU A 605 -13.87 0.93 -11.72
C LEU A 605 -13.20 0.60 -10.39
N ARG A 606 -13.70 1.18 -9.30
CA ARG A 606 -13.23 0.97 -7.93
C ARG A 606 -14.43 0.71 -7.00
N GLN A 607 -14.60 -0.55 -6.60
CA GLN A 607 -15.65 -1.00 -5.69
C GLN A 607 -15.20 -0.98 -4.23
N HIS A 608 -16.16 -0.91 -3.31
CA HIS A 608 -15.94 -1.13 -1.88
C HIS A 608 -16.98 -2.16 -1.44
N PRO A 609 -16.61 -3.46 -1.39
CA PRO A 609 -17.55 -4.52 -1.04
C PRO A 609 -17.99 -4.41 0.42
N PRO A 610 -19.17 -4.95 0.79
CA PRO A 610 -19.66 -4.86 2.16
C PRO A 610 -18.69 -5.48 3.18
N PRO A 611 -18.64 -4.95 4.42
CA PRO A 611 -17.76 -5.41 5.47
C PRO A 611 -18.25 -6.71 6.15
N HIS A 612 -17.30 -7.58 6.53
CA HIS A 612 -17.60 -8.85 7.20
C HIS A 612 -18.07 -8.61 8.65
N GLN A 613 -19.26 -9.13 8.97
CA GLN A 613 -19.98 -8.88 10.24
C GLN A 613 -19.25 -9.36 11.51
N GLU A 614 -18.25 -10.23 11.36
CA GLU A 614 -17.39 -10.69 12.46
C GLU A 614 -16.39 -9.62 12.93
N PHE A 615 -15.91 -8.73 12.05
CA PHE A 615 -14.91 -7.71 12.43
C PHE A 615 -15.50 -6.57 13.28
N PHE A 616 -16.83 -6.36 13.24
CA PHE A 616 -17.52 -5.42 14.13
C PHE A 616 -17.85 -5.98 15.52
N SER A 617 -17.42 -7.20 15.85
CA SER A 617 -17.60 -7.77 17.20
C SER A 617 -17.02 -6.85 18.29
N GLU A 618 -15.72 -6.53 18.19
CA GLU A 618 -15.02 -5.66 19.15
C GLU A 618 -15.62 -4.24 19.19
N LEU A 619 -16.04 -3.68 18.04
CA LEU A 619 -16.71 -2.37 17.97
C LEU A 619 -18.04 -2.36 18.75
N ARG A 620 -18.93 -3.33 18.48
CA ARG A 620 -20.25 -3.39 19.10
C ARG A 620 -20.16 -3.65 20.61
N GLU A 621 -19.17 -4.44 21.05
CA GLU A 621 -18.91 -4.66 22.47
C GLU A 621 -18.39 -3.40 23.18
N CYS A 622 -17.46 -2.66 22.56
CA CYS A 622 -16.95 -1.42 23.13
C CYS A 622 -18.02 -0.31 23.17
N ALA A 623 -18.79 -0.13 22.08
CA ALA A 623 -19.90 0.82 22.07
C ALA A 623 -20.93 0.51 23.18
N LYS A 624 -21.31 -0.76 23.32
CA LYS A 624 -22.24 -1.23 24.35
C LYS A 624 -21.71 -1.01 25.77
N ALA A 625 -20.38 -1.07 25.99
CA ALA A 625 -19.78 -0.77 27.29
C ALA A 625 -19.96 0.70 27.73
N LYS A 626 -20.03 1.64 26.77
CA LYS A 626 -20.41 3.06 26.99
C LYS A 626 -21.92 3.32 26.90
N GLY A 627 -22.75 2.29 26.66
CA GLY A 627 -24.20 2.40 26.53
C GLY A 627 -24.73 2.70 25.13
N PHE A 628 -23.84 2.82 24.12
CA PHE A 628 -24.23 3.04 22.72
C PHE A 628 -24.58 1.72 22.00
N PHE A 629 -25.44 1.81 20.98
CA PHE A 629 -25.81 0.68 20.12
C PHE A 629 -25.39 0.98 18.68
N ILE A 630 -24.56 0.11 18.09
CA ILE A 630 -24.06 0.23 16.71
C ILE A 630 -24.70 -0.83 15.82
N ASP A 631 -25.33 -0.39 14.73
CA ASP A 631 -26.16 -1.21 13.85
C ASP A 631 -25.48 -1.46 12.50
N THR A 632 -24.84 -2.61 12.38
CA THR A 632 -23.99 -2.99 11.24
C THR A 632 -24.76 -3.58 10.05
N ARG A 633 -26.10 -3.48 10.03
CA ARG A 633 -26.96 -4.12 9.00
C ARG A 633 -26.84 -3.47 7.61
N SER A 634 -26.72 -2.16 7.52
CA SER A 634 -26.43 -1.43 6.29
C SER A 634 -25.43 -0.30 6.53
N ASN A 635 -24.94 0.31 5.45
CA ASN A 635 -24.14 1.53 5.51
C ASN A 635 -24.89 2.67 6.21
N LYS A 636 -26.18 2.89 5.88
CA LYS A 636 -27.02 3.92 6.51
C LYS A 636 -27.24 3.69 8.00
N THR A 637 -27.58 2.46 8.43
CA THR A 637 -27.78 2.18 9.86
C THR A 637 -26.47 2.32 10.65
N LEU A 638 -25.33 2.01 10.01
CA LEU A 638 -24.02 2.15 10.63
C LEU A 638 -23.62 3.63 10.75
N ALA A 639 -23.88 4.45 9.73
CA ALA A 639 -23.70 5.90 9.78
C ALA A 639 -24.55 6.52 10.89
N ASP A 640 -25.87 6.29 10.86
CA ASP A 640 -26.81 6.83 11.86
C ASP A 640 -26.43 6.43 13.28
N SER A 641 -26.01 5.16 13.50
CA SER A 641 -25.64 4.70 14.84
C SER A 641 -24.26 5.20 15.30
N LEU A 642 -23.30 5.43 14.39
CA LEU A 642 -22.03 6.10 14.71
C LEU A 642 -22.20 7.59 15.00
N ASP A 643 -23.10 8.29 14.29
CA ASP A 643 -23.38 9.71 14.52
C ASP A 643 -24.12 9.94 15.84
N ASN A 644 -25.03 9.03 16.22
CA ASN A 644 -25.68 9.05 17.53
C ASN A 644 -24.77 8.57 18.69
N ALA A 645 -23.62 7.95 18.42
CA ALA A 645 -22.69 7.46 19.44
C ALA A 645 -21.74 8.55 19.97
N ASN A 646 -22.29 9.68 20.39
CA ASN A 646 -21.56 10.85 20.86
C ASN A 646 -21.68 11.00 22.39
N ASP A 647 -20.56 10.94 23.12
CA ASP A 647 -20.51 11.20 24.57
C ASP A 647 -20.17 12.69 24.79
N PRO A 648 -21.09 13.52 25.30
CA PRO A 648 -20.85 14.96 25.47
C PRO A 648 -19.78 15.27 26.53
N ASN A 649 -19.34 14.28 27.32
CA ASN A 649 -18.27 14.42 28.30
C ASN A 649 -16.91 14.00 27.73
N ASP A 650 -16.89 13.19 26.66
CA ASP A 650 -15.67 12.68 26.01
C ASP A 650 -15.88 12.55 24.49
N PRO A 651 -15.52 13.58 23.70
CA PRO A 651 -15.56 13.54 22.24
C PRO A 651 -14.58 12.52 21.60
N ILE A 652 -13.64 11.94 22.36
CA ILE A 652 -12.69 10.94 21.83
C ILE A 652 -13.39 9.58 21.69
N VAL A 653 -14.43 9.25 22.47
CA VAL A 653 -15.25 8.03 22.26
C VAL A 653 -15.71 7.92 20.82
N ASN A 654 -16.29 8.98 20.24
CA ASN A 654 -16.83 8.93 18.88
C ASN A 654 -15.73 8.72 17.83
N LYS A 655 -14.61 9.46 17.95
CA LYS A 655 -13.44 9.32 17.07
C LYS A 655 -12.82 7.92 17.13
N LEU A 656 -12.81 7.34 18.33
CA LEU A 656 -12.29 5.99 18.58
C LEU A 656 -13.21 4.91 18.01
N LEU A 657 -14.53 5.03 18.20
CA LEU A 657 -15.53 4.15 17.59
C LEU A 657 -15.50 4.23 16.05
N ARG A 658 -15.40 5.43 15.46
CA ARG A 658 -15.19 5.58 14.01
C ARG A 658 -13.90 4.89 13.57
N SER A 659 -12.77 5.14 14.24
CA SER A 659 -11.48 4.51 13.91
C SER A 659 -11.52 2.97 14.01
N MET A 660 -12.27 2.41 14.96
CA MET A 660 -12.53 0.96 15.05
C MET A 660 -13.43 0.47 13.92
N ALA A 661 -14.46 1.23 13.52
CA ALA A 661 -15.27 0.93 12.36
C ALA A 661 -14.44 0.94 11.06
N THR A 662 -13.53 1.91 10.87
CA THR A 662 -12.58 1.94 9.73
C THR A 662 -11.70 0.69 9.69
N GLN A 663 -11.27 0.17 10.85
CA GLN A 663 -10.47 -1.06 10.96
C GLN A 663 -11.27 -2.35 10.69
N ALA A 664 -12.61 -2.31 10.82
CA ALA A 664 -13.51 -3.41 10.50
C ALA A 664 -14.05 -3.39 9.06
N MET A 665 -13.76 -2.33 8.29
CA MET A 665 -14.17 -2.23 6.87
C MET A 665 -13.44 -3.21 5.97
N SER A 666 -14.10 -3.60 4.88
CA SER A 666 -13.45 -4.24 3.73
C SER A 666 -12.52 -3.25 3.02
N ASN A 667 -11.47 -3.76 2.37
CA ASN A 667 -10.62 -2.90 1.53
C ASN A 667 -11.35 -2.58 0.21
N ALA A 668 -11.36 -1.30 -0.19
CA ALA A 668 -11.83 -0.88 -1.50
C ALA A 668 -10.77 -1.18 -2.59
N LEU A 669 -11.22 -1.75 -3.73
CA LEU A 669 -10.38 -2.37 -4.75
C LEU A 669 -10.73 -1.87 -6.16
N TYR A 670 -9.72 -1.67 -6.99
CA TYR A 670 -9.91 -1.52 -8.44
C TYR A 670 -10.28 -2.87 -9.07
N PHE A 671 -11.11 -2.85 -10.10
CA PHE A 671 -11.54 -4.05 -10.82
C PHE A 671 -11.92 -3.72 -12.28
N SER A 672 -11.97 -4.76 -13.13
CA SER A 672 -12.51 -4.68 -14.48
C SER A 672 -14.02 -4.92 -14.43
N THR A 673 -14.84 -4.10 -15.09
CA THR A 673 -16.29 -4.36 -15.15
C THR A 673 -16.66 -5.63 -15.92
N GLY A 674 -15.71 -6.25 -16.62
CA GLY A 674 -15.87 -7.59 -17.20
C GLY A 674 -15.44 -8.75 -16.29
N SER A 675 -14.93 -8.49 -15.07
CA SER A 675 -14.49 -9.54 -14.13
C SER A 675 -15.41 -9.76 -12.92
N CYS A 676 -16.44 -8.92 -12.76
CA CYS A 676 -17.41 -8.92 -11.66
C CYS A 676 -18.83 -8.72 -12.21
N ALA A 677 -19.86 -9.09 -11.46
CA ALA A 677 -21.26 -8.78 -11.82
C ALA A 677 -21.62 -7.32 -11.47
N GLU A 678 -22.60 -6.71 -12.14
CA GLU A 678 -22.93 -5.28 -11.93
C GLU A 678 -23.38 -4.98 -10.49
N GLU A 679 -24.02 -5.96 -9.83
CA GLU A 679 -24.42 -5.88 -8.43
C GLU A 679 -23.22 -5.68 -7.48
N GLU A 680 -22.00 -6.03 -7.89
CA GLU A 680 -20.77 -5.87 -7.10
C GLU A 680 -20.15 -4.46 -7.20
N PHE A 681 -20.52 -3.66 -8.22
CA PHE A 681 -19.81 -2.40 -8.57
C PHE A 681 -19.95 -1.29 -7.50
N HIS A 682 -20.89 -1.47 -6.57
CA HIS A 682 -21.24 -0.54 -5.50
C HIS A 682 -20.04 -0.18 -4.61
N HIS A 683 -20.02 1.08 -4.14
CA HIS A 683 -19.01 1.57 -3.20
C HIS A 683 -19.61 1.82 -1.81
N TYR A 684 -19.70 0.76 -0.99
CA TYR A 684 -20.38 0.73 0.33
C TYR A 684 -20.15 1.99 1.18
N GLY A 685 -18.88 2.38 1.39
CA GLY A 685 -18.54 3.55 2.23
C GLY A 685 -18.89 4.93 1.66
N LEU A 686 -19.16 5.04 0.35
CA LEU A 686 -19.53 6.32 -0.30
C LEU A 686 -21.02 6.40 -0.63
N ALA A 687 -21.77 5.29 -0.52
CA ALA A 687 -23.16 5.15 -0.95
C ALA A 687 -23.41 5.46 -2.45
N LEU A 688 -22.51 4.99 -3.33
CA LEU A 688 -22.60 5.17 -4.78
C LEU A 688 -22.74 3.83 -5.51
N ASP A 689 -23.52 3.80 -6.59
CA ASP A 689 -23.71 2.61 -7.44
C ASP A 689 -22.47 2.28 -8.29
N LYS A 690 -21.78 3.31 -8.78
CA LYS A 690 -20.56 3.19 -9.58
C LYS A 690 -19.55 4.26 -9.16
N TYR A 691 -18.28 3.90 -9.08
CA TYR A 691 -17.18 4.77 -8.67
C TYR A 691 -15.87 4.34 -9.32
N THR A 692 -14.94 5.27 -9.52
CA THR A 692 -13.57 5.01 -10.01
C THR A 692 -12.63 6.10 -9.50
N HIS A 693 -11.37 6.12 -9.94
CA HIS A 693 -10.49 7.26 -9.74
C HIS A 693 -10.10 7.90 -11.09
N PHE A 694 -10.36 9.20 -11.19
CA PHE A 694 -10.10 10.09 -12.33
C PHE A 694 -9.30 11.34 -11.93
N THR A 695 -9.42 11.74 -10.67
CA THR A 695 -9.05 13.07 -10.13
C THR A 695 -7.58 13.24 -9.76
N SER A 696 -6.70 12.26 -9.98
CA SER A 696 -5.29 12.38 -9.60
C SER A 696 -4.28 11.62 -10.50
N PRO A 697 -4.24 11.90 -11.81
CA PRO A 697 -3.38 11.20 -12.77
C PRO A 697 -1.88 11.48 -12.64
N ILE A 698 -1.44 12.53 -11.94
CA ILE A 698 0.00 12.76 -11.68
C ILE A 698 0.56 11.66 -10.77
N ARG A 699 -0.25 11.15 -9.84
CA ARG A 699 0.14 10.25 -8.74
C ARG A 699 -0.57 8.89 -8.70
N ARG A 700 -1.51 8.62 -9.63
CA ARG A 700 -2.23 7.33 -9.75
C ARG A 700 -2.36 6.88 -11.20
N TYR A 701 -1.89 5.67 -11.52
CA TYR A 701 -1.97 5.11 -12.87
C TYR A 701 -3.39 4.66 -13.26
N SER A 702 -4.23 4.31 -12.26
CA SER A 702 -5.68 4.10 -12.47
C SER A 702 -6.32 5.26 -13.22
N ASP A 703 -5.93 6.48 -12.87
CA ASP A 703 -6.53 7.71 -13.37
C ASP A 703 -6.03 8.00 -14.79
N ILE A 704 -4.77 7.69 -15.13
CA ILE A 704 -4.26 7.72 -16.50
C ILE A 704 -5.08 6.77 -17.40
N ILE A 705 -5.43 5.58 -16.92
CA ILE A 705 -6.29 4.63 -17.66
C ILE A 705 -7.72 5.15 -17.79
N VAL A 706 -8.29 5.69 -16.72
CA VAL A 706 -9.65 6.26 -16.72
C VAL A 706 -9.75 7.50 -17.62
N HIS A 707 -8.72 8.36 -17.67
CA HIS A 707 -8.64 9.46 -18.63
C HIS A 707 -8.61 8.95 -20.06
N ARG A 708 -7.83 7.90 -20.37
CA ARG A 708 -7.81 7.28 -21.72
C ARG A 708 -9.18 6.71 -22.11
N LEU A 709 -9.82 5.96 -21.21
CA LEU A 709 -11.17 5.43 -21.41
C LEU A 709 -12.21 6.55 -21.59
N LEU A 710 -12.11 7.65 -20.84
CA LEU A 710 -12.99 8.81 -20.99
C LEU A 710 -12.77 9.53 -22.33
N MET A 711 -11.53 9.65 -22.82
CA MET A 711 -11.27 10.25 -24.13
C MET A 711 -11.80 9.39 -25.28
N GLU A 712 -11.73 8.06 -25.17
CA GLU A 712 -12.32 7.16 -26.18
C GLU A 712 -13.85 7.16 -26.10
N ALA A 713 -14.44 7.21 -24.90
CA ALA A 713 -15.89 7.38 -24.72
C ALA A 713 -16.42 8.64 -25.44
N ILE A 714 -15.75 9.77 -25.26
CA ILE A 714 -16.09 11.05 -25.92
C ILE A 714 -15.87 10.99 -27.44
N SER A 715 -14.94 10.17 -27.92
CA SER A 715 -14.65 9.99 -29.36
C SER A 715 -15.69 9.08 -30.02
N LYS A 716 -16.13 8.04 -29.31
CA LYS A 716 -17.25 7.15 -29.67
C LYS A 716 -18.57 7.92 -29.77
N ASP A 717 -18.88 8.80 -28.81
CA ASP A 717 -20.05 9.70 -28.86
C ASP A 717 -20.05 10.57 -30.13
N LYS A 718 -18.87 11.04 -30.55
CA LYS A 718 -18.66 11.88 -31.75
C LYS A 718 -18.63 11.08 -33.06
N LYS A 719 -18.81 9.76 -33.01
CA LYS A 719 -18.75 8.84 -34.16
C LYS A 719 -17.45 8.95 -34.97
N MET A 720 -16.33 9.17 -34.27
CA MET A 720 -15.00 9.07 -34.87
C MET A 720 -14.58 7.59 -34.99
N GLU A 721 -13.64 7.28 -35.87
CA GLU A 721 -13.11 5.91 -36.01
C GLU A 721 -12.41 5.48 -34.72
N ILE A 722 -12.86 4.36 -34.14
CA ILE A 722 -12.34 3.81 -32.89
C ILE A 722 -10.92 3.28 -33.12
N LYS A 723 -9.95 3.75 -32.33
CA LYS A 723 -8.56 3.30 -32.41
C LYS A 723 -8.33 2.07 -31.53
N GLU A 724 -8.75 0.92 -32.06
CA GLU A 724 -8.54 -0.42 -31.49
C GLU A 724 -9.21 -0.64 -30.12
N ASN A 725 -9.23 -1.90 -29.66
CA ASN A 725 -9.72 -2.23 -28.32
C ASN A 725 -8.61 -1.96 -27.29
N LEU A 726 -8.58 -0.73 -26.77
CA LEU A 726 -7.59 -0.18 -25.81
C LEU A 726 -7.05 -1.18 -24.77
N PHE A 727 -7.92 -2.00 -24.16
CA PHE A 727 -7.54 -3.09 -23.25
C PHE A 727 -8.47 -4.29 -23.43
N SER A 728 -7.93 -5.51 -23.38
CA SER A 728 -8.77 -6.69 -23.14
C SER A 728 -9.20 -6.73 -21.67
N ASN A 729 -10.34 -7.38 -21.40
CA ASN A 729 -10.82 -7.61 -20.03
C ASN A 729 -9.75 -8.29 -19.13
N LYS A 730 -9.00 -9.27 -19.68
CA LYS A 730 -7.92 -9.96 -18.96
C LYS A 730 -6.73 -9.04 -18.65
N ASP A 731 -6.31 -8.20 -19.61
CA ASP A 731 -5.25 -7.21 -19.39
C ASP A 731 -5.65 -6.20 -18.31
N LEU A 732 -6.93 -5.83 -18.28
CA LEU A 732 -7.49 -4.89 -17.30
C LEU A 732 -7.64 -5.51 -15.91
N GLU A 733 -8.02 -6.79 -15.82
CA GLU A 733 -8.08 -7.57 -14.57
C GLU A 733 -6.68 -7.73 -13.96
N GLU A 734 -5.69 -8.13 -14.76
CA GLU A 734 -4.28 -8.21 -14.35
C GLU A 734 -3.73 -6.85 -13.91
N LEU A 735 -4.06 -5.78 -14.64
CA LEU A 735 -3.70 -4.42 -14.28
C LEU A 735 -4.35 -3.98 -12.95
N CYS A 736 -5.62 -4.29 -12.73
CA CYS A 736 -6.30 -3.98 -11.47
C CYS A 736 -5.67 -4.74 -10.29
N LYS A 737 -5.31 -6.02 -10.46
CA LYS A 737 -4.56 -6.80 -9.46
C LYS A 737 -3.21 -6.13 -9.12
N HIS A 738 -2.48 -5.67 -10.14
CA HIS A 738 -1.21 -4.95 -9.96
C HIS A 738 -1.40 -3.61 -9.21
N ILE A 739 -2.31 -2.75 -9.65
CA ILE A 739 -2.59 -1.45 -9.01
C ILE A 739 -3.04 -1.66 -7.56
N ASN A 740 -3.91 -2.62 -7.28
CA ASN A 740 -4.35 -2.96 -5.91
C ASN A 740 -3.17 -3.37 -5.02
N ASN A 741 -2.23 -4.18 -5.53
CA ASN A 741 -1.06 -4.61 -4.78
C ASN A 741 -0.06 -3.47 -4.54
N ARG A 742 0.24 -2.63 -5.54
CA ARG A 742 1.10 -1.43 -5.38
C ARG A 742 0.49 -0.39 -4.44
N ASN A 743 -0.83 -0.17 -4.49
CA ASN A 743 -1.54 0.72 -3.57
C ASN A 743 -1.48 0.21 -2.10
N ARG A 744 -1.65 -1.11 -1.88
CA ARG A 744 -1.50 -1.71 -0.55
C ARG A 744 -0.07 -1.58 -0.02
N ALA A 745 0.93 -1.83 -0.86
CA ALA A 745 2.34 -1.63 -0.52
C ALA A 745 2.65 -0.16 -0.18
N ALA A 746 2.11 0.80 -0.95
CA ALA A 746 2.23 2.23 -0.68
C ALA A 746 1.66 2.62 0.69
N GLN A 747 0.44 2.14 1.01
CA GLN A 747 -0.23 2.40 2.29
C GLN A 747 0.51 1.80 3.49
N HIS A 748 1.08 0.59 3.35
CA HIS A 748 1.91 -0.01 4.39
C HIS A 748 3.23 0.75 4.58
N CYS A 749 3.91 1.10 3.48
CA CYS A 749 5.14 1.89 3.47
C CYS A 749 4.95 3.26 4.14
N GLN A 750 3.91 4.01 3.75
CA GLN A 750 3.53 5.29 4.37
C GLN A 750 3.31 5.13 5.88
N LYS A 751 2.50 4.14 6.29
CA LYS A 751 2.23 3.88 7.71
C LYS A 751 3.52 3.58 8.49
N GLN A 752 4.39 2.71 7.97
CA GLN A 752 5.65 2.34 8.63
C GLN A 752 6.63 3.52 8.71
N SER A 753 6.59 4.44 7.74
CA SER A 753 7.32 5.70 7.80
C SER A 753 6.79 6.61 8.91
N THR A 754 5.48 6.74 9.09
CA THR A 754 4.89 7.47 10.23
C THR A 754 5.30 6.81 11.57
N GLU A 755 5.22 5.47 11.68
CA GLU A 755 5.64 4.74 12.89
C GLU A 755 7.14 4.95 13.20
N LEU A 756 8.01 4.98 12.18
CA LEU A 756 9.45 5.27 12.32
C LEU A 756 9.72 6.69 12.85
N PHE A 757 9.07 7.69 12.27
CA PHE A 757 9.24 9.09 12.69
C PHE A 757 8.61 9.37 14.07
N GLN A 758 7.50 8.71 14.40
CA GLN A 758 6.97 8.72 15.77
C GLN A 758 8.02 8.15 16.75
N CYS A 759 8.70 7.05 16.43
CA CYS A 759 9.78 6.52 17.28
C CYS A 759 10.94 7.52 17.39
N MET A 760 11.44 8.07 16.27
CA MET A 760 12.55 9.03 16.27
C MET A 760 12.27 10.26 17.14
N TYR A 761 11.05 10.80 17.11
CA TYR A 761 10.66 11.95 17.95
C TYR A 761 10.79 11.71 19.46
N PHE A 762 10.68 10.46 19.93
CA PHE A 762 10.86 10.09 21.34
C PHE A 762 12.21 9.43 21.64
N LYS A 763 13.10 9.26 20.64
CA LYS A 763 14.33 8.46 20.78
C LYS A 763 15.45 9.19 21.52
N ASP A 764 15.58 10.49 21.26
CA ASP A 764 16.59 11.36 21.88
C ASP A 764 16.07 12.07 23.14
N LYS A 765 14.87 11.70 23.62
CA LYS A 765 14.19 12.30 24.77
C LYS A 765 14.30 11.45 26.03
N ASP A 766 14.40 12.10 27.18
CA ASP A 766 14.39 11.43 28.48
C ASP A 766 12.93 11.23 28.97
N PRO A 767 12.42 9.97 29.04
CA PRO A 767 11.03 9.70 29.41
C PRO A 767 10.73 9.87 30.92
N ASP A 768 11.74 10.19 31.74
CA ASP A 768 11.58 10.50 33.16
C ASP A 768 11.69 11.99 33.50
N THR A 769 12.24 12.82 32.60
CA THR A 769 12.37 14.28 32.82
C THR A 769 11.64 15.16 31.80
N GLU A 770 11.31 14.67 30.60
CA GLU A 770 10.55 15.46 29.62
C GLU A 770 9.03 15.28 29.72
N GLU A 771 8.34 16.38 30.01
CA GLU A 771 6.86 16.42 30.02
C GLU A 771 6.24 15.98 28.68
N ARG A 772 6.93 16.19 27.56
CA ARG A 772 6.49 15.74 26.22
C ARG A 772 6.40 14.22 26.09
N CYS A 773 7.09 13.46 26.92
CA CYS A 773 6.99 12.00 26.99
C CYS A 773 5.83 11.51 27.87
N ILE A 774 5.11 12.41 28.54
CA ILE A 774 3.89 12.11 29.29
C ILE A 774 2.68 12.58 28.48
N SER A 775 1.63 11.77 28.42
CA SER A 775 0.38 12.15 27.75
C SER A 775 -0.82 11.51 28.42
N ASP A 776 -1.98 12.14 28.20
CA ASP A 776 -3.26 11.46 28.34
C ASP A 776 -3.39 10.37 27.27
N GLY A 777 -4.00 9.25 27.65
CA GLY A 777 -4.29 8.12 26.78
C GLY A 777 -5.58 7.41 27.18
N VAL A 778 -6.37 7.01 26.18
CA VAL A 778 -7.68 6.38 26.36
C VAL A 778 -7.57 4.88 26.15
N ILE A 779 -8.03 4.08 27.12
CA ILE A 779 -8.08 2.62 27.00
C ILE A 779 -9.17 2.23 25.99
N TYR A 780 -8.79 1.66 24.84
CA TYR A 780 -9.77 1.28 23.80
C TYR A 780 -10.06 -0.22 23.71
N SER A 781 -9.20 -1.07 24.28
CA SER A 781 -9.46 -2.51 24.35
C SER A 781 -8.68 -3.20 25.46
N ILE A 782 -9.17 -4.36 25.90
CA ILE A 782 -8.65 -5.09 27.08
C ILE A 782 -8.20 -6.50 26.68
N ARG A 783 -7.04 -6.90 27.18
CA ARG A 783 -6.42 -8.22 26.99
C ARG A 783 -6.18 -8.86 28.36
N THR A 784 -5.66 -10.09 28.42
CA THR A 784 -5.55 -10.83 29.71
C THR A 784 -4.42 -10.34 30.62
N ASN A 785 -3.37 -9.73 30.05
CA ASN A 785 -2.17 -9.24 30.72
C ASN A 785 -1.95 -7.72 30.61
N GLY A 786 -2.87 -6.99 29.97
CA GLY A 786 -2.73 -5.56 29.73
C GLY A 786 -3.90 -4.96 28.94
N VAL A 787 -3.72 -3.71 28.52
CA VAL A 787 -4.70 -2.92 27.77
C VAL A 787 -4.09 -2.36 26.50
N LEU A 788 -4.94 -2.02 25.52
CA LEU A 788 -4.56 -1.25 24.36
C LEU A 788 -5.00 0.21 24.57
N VAL A 789 -4.06 1.13 24.42
CA VAL A 789 -4.21 2.56 24.69
C VAL A 789 -4.06 3.34 23.39
N PHE A 790 -4.90 4.35 23.20
CA PHE A 790 -4.80 5.33 22.14
C PHE A 790 -4.42 6.70 22.72
N ILE A 791 -3.40 7.34 22.16
CA ILE A 791 -2.91 8.65 22.58
C ILE A 791 -3.29 9.67 21.49
N PRO A 792 -4.33 10.51 21.71
CA PRO A 792 -4.87 11.37 20.65
C PRO A 792 -3.87 12.42 20.16
N ARG A 793 -3.05 13.00 21.05
CA ARG A 793 -2.05 14.05 20.73
C ARG A 793 -1.07 13.61 19.64
N PHE A 794 -0.64 12.35 19.67
CA PHE A 794 0.43 11.83 18.81
C PHE A 794 -0.04 10.77 17.82
N GLY A 795 -1.34 10.42 17.82
CA GLY A 795 -1.93 9.40 16.94
C GLY A 795 -1.48 7.96 17.24
N ILE A 796 -0.81 7.73 18.38
CA ILE A 796 -0.19 6.45 18.74
C ILE A 796 -1.26 5.49 19.27
N LYS A 797 -1.25 4.25 18.77
CA LYS A 797 -1.96 3.11 19.37
C LYS A 797 -0.91 2.10 19.85
N GLY A 798 -0.90 1.78 21.13
CA GLY A 798 0.10 0.90 21.74
C GLY A 798 -0.48 -0.02 22.81
N ALA A 799 0.31 -1.04 23.18
CA ALA A 799 -0.01 -1.90 24.32
C ALA A 799 0.62 -1.32 25.60
N ALA A 800 -0.17 -1.27 26.67
CA ALA A 800 0.30 -0.98 28.02
C ALA A 800 0.04 -2.20 28.91
N TYR A 801 1.11 -2.78 29.44
CA TYR A 801 1.04 -4.02 30.22
C TYR A 801 0.63 -3.71 31.67
N LEU A 802 -0.24 -4.56 32.24
CA LEU A 802 -0.65 -4.47 33.64
C LEU A 802 0.08 -5.49 34.53
N LYS A 803 0.94 -6.33 33.92
CA LYS A 803 1.84 -7.29 34.56
C LYS A 803 3.21 -7.20 33.91
N ASN A 804 4.28 -7.09 34.70
CA ASN A 804 5.66 -6.97 34.20
C ASN A 804 6.33 -8.35 33.99
N LYS A 805 7.59 -8.36 33.51
CA LYS A 805 8.36 -9.61 33.25
C LYS A 805 8.65 -10.41 34.53
N ASP A 806 8.85 -9.75 35.67
CA ASP A 806 9.02 -10.40 36.99
C ASP A 806 7.71 -11.00 37.55
N GLY A 807 6.59 -10.73 36.88
CA GLY A 807 5.27 -11.20 37.25
C GLY A 807 4.54 -10.34 38.28
N LEU A 808 5.10 -9.18 38.64
CA LEU A 808 4.43 -8.15 39.43
C LEU A 808 3.28 -7.53 38.63
N VAL A 809 2.23 -7.09 39.32
CA VAL A 809 1.07 -6.43 38.73
C VAL A 809 1.02 -4.96 39.16
N ILE A 810 0.34 -4.13 38.36
CA ILE A 810 0.19 -2.71 38.67
C ILE A 810 -0.72 -2.50 39.90
N SER A 811 -0.40 -1.53 40.72
CA SER A 811 -1.19 -1.06 41.86
C SER A 811 -1.21 0.47 41.86
N CYS A 812 -2.20 1.10 42.49
CA CYS A 812 -2.23 2.57 42.60
C CYS A 812 -2.21 3.00 44.06
N GLY A 813 -1.29 3.91 44.41
CA GLY A 813 -1.22 4.52 45.73
C GLY A 813 -2.33 5.55 45.97
N GLN A 814 -2.36 6.13 47.17
CA GLN A 814 -3.34 7.18 47.52
C GLN A 814 -3.23 8.40 46.60
N ASP A 815 -2.00 8.75 46.22
CA ASP A 815 -1.69 9.83 45.27
C ASP A 815 -2.02 9.48 43.81
N SER A 816 -2.61 8.31 43.56
CA SER A 816 -3.03 7.82 42.23
C SER A 816 -1.88 7.50 41.25
N HIS A 817 -0.63 7.55 41.71
CA HIS A 817 0.53 7.02 40.98
C HIS A 817 0.56 5.49 40.98
N CYS A 818 1.11 4.91 39.91
CA CYS A 818 1.21 3.48 39.71
C CYS A 818 2.51 2.87 40.24
N GLU A 819 2.43 1.76 40.96
CA GLU A 819 3.56 0.97 41.50
C GLU A 819 3.43 -0.51 41.14
N TRP A 820 4.56 -1.19 40.90
CA TRP A 820 4.61 -2.63 40.63
C TRP A 820 4.66 -3.43 41.95
N LYS A 821 3.64 -4.27 42.22
CA LYS A 821 3.54 -5.10 43.44
C LYS A 821 3.17 -6.56 43.12
N PRO A 822 3.52 -7.55 43.97
CA PRO A 822 3.10 -8.94 43.76
C PRO A 822 1.56 -9.06 43.79
N GLY A 823 0.98 -9.86 42.90
CA GLY A 823 -0.48 -9.98 42.80
C GLY A 823 -0.96 -10.77 41.58
N SER A 824 -2.23 -10.57 41.21
CA SER A 824 -2.90 -11.22 40.09
C SER A 824 -3.79 -10.26 39.30
N LEU A 825 -4.04 -10.59 38.03
CA LEU A 825 -4.97 -9.87 37.16
C LEU A 825 -6.24 -10.70 36.95
N GLN A 826 -7.41 -10.05 37.04
CA GLN A 826 -8.70 -10.61 36.68
C GLN A 826 -9.32 -9.80 35.52
N ARG A 827 -9.33 -10.40 34.33
CA ARG A 827 -9.99 -9.84 33.14
C ARG A 827 -11.50 -10.10 33.18
N PHE A 828 -12.26 -9.07 32.85
CA PHE A 828 -13.67 -9.13 32.45
C PHE A 828 -13.81 -8.61 31.00
N GLN A 829 -15.02 -8.53 30.46
CA GLN A 829 -15.24 -8.10 29.07
C GLN A 829 -14.93 -6.60 28.87
N ASN A 830 -15.41 -5.75 29.77
CA ASN A 830 -15.31 -4.28 29.68
C ASN A 830 -14.36 -3.65 30.73
N LYS A 831 -13.69 -4.47 31.54
CA LYS A 831 -12.76 -4.02 32.59
C LYS A 831 -11.72 -5.07 32.95
N ILE A 832 -10.61 -4.64 33.55
CA ILE A 832 -9.58 -5.51 34.11
C ILE A 832 -9.18 -5.00 35.50
N THR A 833 -9.23 -5.89 36.48
CA THR A 833 -8.89 -5.61 37.87
C THR A 833 -7.54 -6.22 38.18
N SER A 834 -6.62 -5.40 38.70
CA SER A 834 -5.37 -5.85 39.31
C SER A 834 -5.55 -5.91 40.82
N THR A 835 -5.15 -7.01 41.44
CA THR A 835 -5.28 -7.24 42.90
C THR A 835 -3.94 -7.69 43.45
N THR A 836 -3.39 -6.91 44.38
CA THR A 836 -2.12 -7.20 45.05
C THR A 836 -2.28 -8.29 46.12
N THR A 837 -1.17 -8.92 46.52
CA THR A 837 -1.14 -9.81 47.69
C THR A 837 -1.42 -9.10 49.02
N GLY A 838 -1.36 -7.76 49.05
CA GLY A 838 -1.74 -6.95 50.21
C GLY A 838 -3.25 -6.64 50.29
N GLY A 839 -4.04 -7.02 49.28
CA GLY A 839 -5.48 -6.73 49.21
C GLY A 839 -5.83 -5.38 48.59
N GLU A 840 -4.85 -4.53 48.29
CA GLU A 840 -5.04 -3.34 47.43
C GLU A 840 -5.48 -3.81 46.04
N SER A 841 -6.49 -3.17 45.43
CA SER A 841 -6.90 -3.44 44.06
C SER A 841 -7.21 -2.17 43.27
N VAL A 842 -6.85 -2.18 41.99
CA VAL A 842 -7.19 -1.13 41.00
C VAL A 842 -7.92 -1.77 39.83
N THR A 843 -8.92 -1.07 39.29
CA THR A 843 -9.68 -1.54 38.12
C THR A 843 -9.65 -0.48 37.03
N PHE A 844 -9.33 -0.93 35.82
CA PHE A 844 -9.35 -0.13 34.60
C PHE A 844 -10.49 -0.61 33.69
N HIS A 845 -11.23 0.30 33.08
CA HIS A 845 -12.37 0.04 32.21
C HIS A 845 -12.07 0.47 30.76
N LEU A 846 -12.92 0.05 29.83
CA LEU A 846 -12.94 0.64 28.49
C LEU A 846 -13.29 2.13 28.58
N PHE A 847 -12.55 2.96 27.85
CA PHE A 847 -12.63 4.42 27.82
C PHE A 847 -12.30 5.13 29.15
N ASP A 848 -11.61 4.46 30.09
CA ASP A 848 -10.92 5.18 31.16
C ASP A 848 -9.75 5.96 30.56
N HIS A 849 -9.63 7.24 30.91
CA HIS A 849 -8.47 8.07 30.63
C HIS A 849 -7.38 7.83 31.69
N ILE A 850 -6.15 7.65 31.22
CA ILE A 850 -4.99 7.32 32.04
C ILE A 850 -3.79 8.16 31.61
N THR A 851 -2.90 8.44 32.56
CA THR A 851 -1.62 9.10 32.28
C THR A 851 -0.62 8.02 31.87
N VAL A 852 -0.10 8.12 30.65
CA VAL A 852 0.88 7.19 30.09
C VAL A 852 2.22 7.88 29.81
N ARG A 853 3.31 7.22 30.21
CA ARG A 853 4.68 7.50 29.78
C ARG A 853 4.91 6.81 28.43
N ILE A 854 5.50 7.57 27.50
CA ILE A 854 5.88 7.14 26.16
C ILE A 854 7.40 6.94 26.15
N SER A 855 7.87 5.81 25.62
CA SER A 855 9.30 5.48 25.51
C SER A 855 9.58 4.66 24.25
N VAL A 856 10.83 4.68 23.77
CA VAL A 856 11.24 3.88 22.60
C VAL A 856 11.90 2.58 23.07
N GLN A 857 11.30 1.44 22.71
CA GLN A 857 11.95 0.15 22.76
C GLN A 857 12.74 -0.02 21.46
N ALA A 858 14.03 0.28 21.52
CA ALA A 858 14.94 0.14 20.39
C ALA A 858 15.19 -1.34 20.06
N SER A 859 15.33 -1.66 18.77
CA SER A 859 15.60 -3.03 18.30
C SER A 859 16.75 -3.08 17.31
N ARG A 860 17.77 -3.90 17.61
CA ARG A 860 18.88 -4.13 16.68
C ARG A 860 18.43 -4.90 15.44
N CYS A 861 17.58 -5.92 15.59
CA CYS A 861 17.21 -6.82 14.48
C CYS A 861 15.96 -6.38 13.70
N HIS A 862 15.08 -5.59 14.33
CA HIS A 862 13.76 -5.22 13.80
C HIS A 862 13.61 -3.69 13.78
N ALA A 863 12.39 -3.20 13.49
CA ALA A 863 12.06 -1.79 13.72
C ALA A 863 12.08 -1.47 15.24
N ASP A 864 12.50 -0.24 15.58
CA ASP A 864 12.20 0.36 16.88
C ASP A 864 10.67 0.45 17.07
N THR A 865 10.20 0.35 18.32
CA THR A 865 8.76 0.41 18.63
C THR A 865 8.46 1.27 19.86
N ILE A 866 7.31 1.92 19.87
CA ILE A 866 6.87 2.72 21.03
C ILE A 866 6.29 1.80 22.12
N ARG A 867 6.83 1.92 23.32
CA ARG A 867 6.38 1.25 24.54
C ARG A 867 5.64 2.25 25.43
N LEU A 868 4.45 1.85 25.89
CA LEU A 868 3.60 2.64 26.79
C LEU A 868 3.61 2.04 28.20
N GLU A 869 3.80 2.88 29.21
CA GLU A 869 3.68 2.53 30.63
C GLU A 869 2.63 3.41 31.30
N ILE A 870 1.76 2.82 32.13
CA ILE A 870 0.74 3.55 32.88
C ILE A 870 1.37 4.08 34.16
N ILE A 871 1.42 5.41 34.32
CA ILE A 871 2.02 6.05 35.50
C ILE A 871 0.98 6.64 36.47
N SER A 872 -0.26 6.83 36.01
CA SER A 872 -1.43 7.12 36.86
C SER A 872 -2.73 6.61 36.24
N ASN A 873 -3.68 6.23 37.09
CA ASN A 873 -5.06 5.90 36.71
C ASN A 873 -5.99 7.12 36.60
N LYS A 874 -5.43 8.32 36.41
CA LYS A 874 -6.14 9.59 36.14
C LYS A 874 -5.72 10.17 34.79
N PRO A 875 -6.58 10.97 34.13
CA PRO A 875 -6.22 11.70 32.91
C PRO A 875 -5.06 12.68 33.15
N TYR A 876 -4.25 12.92 32.11
CA TYR A 876 -3.21 13.95 32.17
C TYR A 876 -3.79 15.33 31.83
N MET A 877 -3.74 16.25 32.79
CA MET A 877 -4.18 17.64 32.59
C MET A 877 -3.04 18.47 31.99
N ILE A 878 -3.04 18.58 30.65
CA ILE A 878 -2.21 19.56 29.95
C ILE A 878 -2.71 20.97 30.35
N PRO A 879 -1.84 21.94 30.71
CA PRO A 879 -2.27 23.31 30.97
C PRO A 879 -2.92 23.93 29.73
N ASP A 880 -4.01 24.70 29.91
CA ASP A 880 -4.98 25.15 28.88
C ASP A 880 -4.44 26.11 27.78
N THR A 881 -3.13 26.14 27.52
CA THR A 881 -2.49 27.16 26.66
C THR A 881 -2.27 26.70 25.21
N GLU A 882 -2.32 25.39 24.90
CA GLU A 882 -1.89 24.87 23.58
C GLU A 882 -2.99 24.25 22.69
N LEU A 883 -4.20 23.91 23.17
CA LEU A 883 -5.23 23.25 22.35
C LEU A 883 -6.67 23.71 22.61
N PHE A 884 -7.51 23.52 21.58
CA PHE A 884 -8.95 23.82 21.51
C PHE A 884 -9.36 25.30 21.43
N HIS A 885 -9.05 25.95 20.30
CA HIS A 885 -10.04 26.88 19.72
C HIS A 885 -11.24 26.06 19.24
N GLN A 886 -12.40 26.24 19.90
CA GLN A 886 -13.66 25.67 19.45
C GLN A 886 -14.26 26.56 18.36
N SER A 887 -14.12 26.18 17.09
CA SER A 887 -15.00 26.71 16.04
C SER A 887 -16.43 26.19 16.26
N ALA A 888 -17.42 27.07 16.10
CA ALA A 888 -18.81 26.77 16.41
C ALA A 888 -19.43 25.90 15.31
N LEU A 889 -19.29 24.58 15.42
CA LEU A 889 -19.98 23.61 14.57
C LEU A 889 -21.51 23.83 14.64
N LEU A 890 -22.09 24.29 13.53
CA LEU A 890 -23.52 24.17 13.29
C LEU A 890 -23.90 22.69 13.41
N LEU A 891 -24.95 22.39 14.19
CA LEU A 891 -25.38 21.03 14.44
C LEU A 891 -25.77 20.37 13.10
N LYS A 892 -25.02 19.32 12.70
CA LYS A 892 -25.21 18.62 11.40
C LYS A 892 -26.68 18.22 11.14
N SER A 893 -27.43 17.93 12.21
CA SER A 893 -28.86 17.58 12.13
C SER A 893 -29.76 18.70 11.59
N ASP A 894 -29.37 19.97 11.69
CA ASP A 894 -30.19 21.10 11.24
C ASP A 894 -29.92 21.47 9.78
N LEU A 895 -28.67 21.33 9.33
CA LEU A 895 -28.29 21.47 7.92
C LEU A 895 -29.03 20.44 7.04
N VAL A 896 -29.11 19.19 7.50
CA VAL A 896 -29.83 18.12 6.79
C VAL A 896 -31.34 18.42 6.70
N LYS A 897 -31.97 18.90 7.78
CA LYS A 897 -33.41 19.27 7.76
C LYS A 897 -33.70 20.39 6.76
N GLU A 898 -32.84 21.40 6.68
CA GLU A 898 -32.99 22.51 5.74
C GLU A 898 -32.87 22.05 4.28
N VAL A 899 -31.91 21.16 3.99
CA VAL A 899 -31.78 20.54 2.67
C VAL A 899 -32.97 19.64 2.34
N THR A 900 -33.43 18.78 3.28
CA THR A 900 -34.57 17.87 3.05
C THR A 900 -35.83 18.64 2.66
N ARG A 901 -36.17 19.74 3.36
CA ARG A 901 -37.30 20.61 2.99
C ARG A 901 -37.21 21.10 1.54
N SER A 902 -36.02 21.52 1.11
CA SER A 902 -35.79 21.98 -0.27
C SER A 902 -35.82 20.86 -1.32
N VAL A 903 -35.68 19.60 -0.92
CA VAL A 903 -35.74 18.43 -1.82
C VAL A 903 -37.16 17.88 -1.92
N GLU A 904 -37.95 17.91 -0.85
CA GLU A 904 -39.37 17.55 -0.87
C GLU A 904 -40.18 18.46 -1.82
N GLU A 905 -39.84 19.75 -1.87
CA GLU A 905 -40.44 20.72 -2.82
C GLU A 905 -40.06 20.44 -4.29
N ALA A 906 -38.90 19.82 -4.55
CA ALA A 906 -38.43 19.49 -5.90
C ALA A 906 -38.95 18.13 -6.40
N GLN A 907 -39.03 17.12 -5.53
CA GLN A 907 -39.42 15.75 -5.89
C GLN A 907 -40.86 15.63 -6.43
N LEU A 908 -41.74 16.57 -6.10
CA LEU A 908 -43.11 16.64 -6.64
C LEU A 908 -43.20 16.96 -8.15
N ALA A 909 -42.07 17.30 -8.80
CA ALA A 909 -42.08 17.81 -10.18
C ALA A 909 -41.71 16.79 -11.28
N GLN A 910 -41.06 15.65 -10.97
CA GLN A 910 -40.47 14.77 -12.00
C GLN A 910 -40.54 13.26 -11.69
N GLU A 911 -41.62 12.61 -12.11
CA GLU A 911 -41.64 11.18 -12.43
C GLU A 911 -42.03 10.97 -13.91
N VAL A 912 -41.27 10.14 -14.65
CA VAL A 912 -41.75 9.05 -15.55
C VAL A 912 -40.63 8.53 -16.50
N LYS A 913 -40.22 7.28 -16.27
CA LYS A 913 -39.78 6.22 -17.21
C LYS A 913 -38.62 6.44 -18.20
N VAL A 914 -37.44 6.12 -17.69
CA VAL A 914 -36.40 5.20 -18.24
C VAL A 914 -36.94 4.03 -19.10
N ASN A 915 -36.25 3.65 -20.21
CA ASN A 915 -35.73 2.27 -20.50
C ASN A 915 -35.24 1.93 -21.95
N VAL A 916 -34.23 1.01 -22.03
CA VAL A 916 -34.06 -0.13 -23.01
C VAL A 916 -33.59 0.15 -24.48
N ILE A 917 -32.67 -0.62 -25.15
CA ILE A 917 -31.68 -1.68 -24.78
C ILE A 917 -30.72 -2.10 -25.98
N GLU A 918 -29.59 -2.80 -25.72
CA GLU A 918 -28.71 -3.72 -26.57
C GLU A 918 -28.11 -3.30 -27.96
N GLU A 919 -26.94 -3.78 -28.46
CA GLU A 919 -25.85 -4.67 -27.93
C GLU A 919 -24.38 -4.07 -28.06
N ASP A 920 -23.28 -4.57 -28.68
CA ASP A 920 -22.91 -5.61 -29.72
C ASP A 920 -21.39 -6.04 -29.60
N TYR A 921 -20.85 -6.92 -30.49
CA TYR A 921 -19.67 -7.82 -30.31
C TYR A 921 -18.20 -7.35 -30.62
N GLN A 922 -17.33 -7.38 -29.59
CA GLN A 922 -15.93 -7.93 -29.57
C GLN A 922 -14.78 -7.18 -30.36
N LYS A 923 -13.46 -7.55 -30.46
CA LYS A 923 -12.60 -8.69 -30.00
C LYS A 923 -11.07 -8.33 -29.76
N TYR A 924 -10.14 -9.28 -29.97
CA TYR A 924 -8.64 -9.34 -29.78
C TYR A 924 -7.77 -8.21 -30.42
N CYS A 925 -6.43 -7.99 -30.24
CA CYS A 925 -5.26 -8.33 -29.35
C CYS A 925 -3.97 -7.60 -29.90
N GLN A 926 -2.68 -7.58 -29.43
CA GLN A 926 -1.86 -8.17 -28.32
C GLN A 926 -0.45 -7.48 -28.13
N THR A 927 0.18 -7.61 -26.94
CA THR A 927 1.65 -7.61 -26.54
C THR A 927 2.71 -6.67 -27.18
N LYS A 928 3.51 -5.84 -26.44
CA LYS A 928 4.66 -6.12 -25.49
C LYS A 928 5.95 -6.66 -26.16
N GLY A 929 7.19 -6.57 -25.62
CA GLY A 929 7.78 -6.14 -24.33
C GLY A 929 9.31 -6.51 -24.31
N ARG A 930 10.15 -6.45 -23.26
CA ARG A 930 10.14 -5.88 -21.88
C ARG A 930 11.59 -5.94 -21.27
N SER A 931 11.83 -5.60 -19.99
CA SER A 931 13.19 -5.65 -19.34
C SER A 931 13.67 -7.08 -19.10
N LEU A 932 14.99 -7.36 -19.02
CA LEU A 932 15.51 -8.73 -19.15
C LEU A 932 14.96 -9.77 -18.14
N TYR A 933 14.99 -9.55 -16.82
CA TYR A 933 14.39 -10.54 -15.88
C TYR A 933 12.87 -10.70 -16.11
N THR A 934 12.20 -9.61 -16.49
CA THR A 934 10.79 -9.65 -16.89
C THR A 934 10.59 -10.37 -18.23
N LEU A 935 11.59 -10.35 -19.11
CA LEU A 935 11.65 -11.06 -20.38
C LEU A 935 11.88 -12.55 -20.15
N LEU A 936 12.67 -12.95 -19.14
CA LEU A 936 12.83 -14.36 -18.74
C LEU A 936 11.47 -14.95 -18.30
N GLU A 937 10.73 -14.25 -17.43
CA GLU A 937 9.37 -14.70 -17.05
C GLU A 937 8.36 -14.59 -18.20
N GLU A 938 8.35 -13.51 -18.99
CA GLU A 938 7.43 -13.41 -20.14
C GLU A 938 7.75 -14.44 -21.22
N ILE A 939 9.01 -14.83 -21.45
CA ILE A 939 9.40 -15.87 -22.41
C ILE A 939 9.01 -17.27 -21.90
N ARG A 940 9.04 -17.53 -20.59
CA ARG A 940 8.46 -18.74 -19.97
C ARG A 940 6.95 -18.79 -20.18
N ASP A 941 6.24 -17.70 -19.89
CA ASP A 941 4.77 -17.66 -19.98
C ASP A 941 4.27 -17.64 -21.44
N LEU A 942 5.06 -17.10 -22.38
CA LEU A 942 4.82 -17.19 -23.84
C LEU A 942 5.05 -18.60 -24.41
N ALA A 943 5.82 -19.46 -23.74
CA ALA A 943 6.15 -20.81 -24.23
C ALA A 943 4.96 -21.80 -24.20
N LEU A 944 3.82 -21.40 -23.65
CA LEU A 944 2.61 -22.22 -23.49
C LEU A 944 1.53 -21.96 -24.56
N LEU A 945 1.82 -21.13 -25.57
CA LEU A 945 0.93 -20.90 -26.72
C LEU A 945 1.51 -21.56 -27.98
N ASP A 946 0.90 -22.67 -28.40
CA ASP A 946 1.26 -23.36 -29.64
C ASP A 946 0.69 -22.63 -30.87
N VAL A 947 1.57 -22.05 -31.67
CA VAL A 947 1.23 -21.20 -32.82
C VAL A 947 1.26 -21.98 -34.15
N SER A 948 1.46 -23.31 -34.13
CA SER A 948 1.81 -24.09 -35.33
C SER A 948 0.68 -24.33 -36.36
N ASN A 949 -0.47 -23.63 -36.25
CA ASN A 949 -1.72 -24.06 -36.89
C ASN A 949 -2.48 -22.95 -37.67
N SER A 950 -1.81 -21.83 -38.01
CA SER A 950 -2.46 -20.67 -38.65
C SER A 950 -1.75 -20.06 -39.87
N TYR A 951 -0.82 -20.78 -40.51
CA TYR A 951 -0.41 -20.50 -41.89
C TYR A 951 -0.31 -21.79 -42.72
N GLY A 952 -1.31 -22.03 -43.56
CA GLY A 952 -1.30 -23.07 -44.59
C GLY A 952 -1.29 -22.46 -45.99
N ILE A 953 -0.22 -22.77 -46.73
CA ILE A 953 -0.32 -23.20 -48.13
C ILE A 953 -0.11 -24.72 -48.09
#